data_AF-A7GBJ6-F1
#
_entry.id   AF-A7GBJ6-F1
#
_cell.length_a   1.000
_cell.length_b   1.000
_cell.length_c   1.000
_cell.angle_alpha   90.00
_cell.angle_beta   90.00
_cell.angle_gamma   90.00
#
_symmetry.space_group_name_H-M   'P 1'
#
loop_
_entity.id
_entity.type
_entity.pdbx_description
1 polymer ?
#
loop_
_entity_poly.entity_id
_entity_poly.type
_entity_poly.pdbx_seq_one_letter_code
_entity_poly.pdbx_strand_id
1 'polypeptide(L)'
;MKDFISAESFKSLYNSNPVYIFDTNIYLDLLRYSKKSSEETLLIYKSLQKNMWVPNQVNEEFQKNVLIVEGQRTTNAKKAVTDSKNAINKCNESIAKQLNIFVKYKFDCSQDIVSKVDTELTALKKSIEDYSKTYVKPKNSGFLDVQDVIDFFNFVYTKNKNNELLPSALFSIYMAGDLRYKYKIPPGYMDDPKNNSGSSKKGTAIFGDLVLWNEIMNFGKDSKQPIVFVTSDVKEDWFLLENDKPIAPRDELIKEFAEYTNGNQICILTSEKFIEYIGEVMLIDNASILAEMQKDHFADIAIRDNKDSIKEKLLDWIDSEDHVSLIPFVSEINKVTDIKNITLIVQDTTVDVREDANYVVNVKSTAEFVGAYYDDNFKRFTLNDHNESFLFSINISFRRMRENKNSTGNIFSDAISDLAIISGEFEKCDIDTVALESQRGTFIKPNDLDYEIYNYMMKKWDKYEEDNSVDRAEAMVYIDASEHFHCSLLEINRAFSLVENQSTKINLSLNEIDVLALKRFIDIGFMISDDICTFDKKPIKLGQSYPIPKSMAPLPPEKGKEVEVNFDFEVERPEGKYVQIKGTTTLPQDTDLMFSLVNTDLNYHANSKVKVSEGNCFISDIFKKGSNPETNALPSGKYKLEIVVPIANVQPDTVKVILGKNGRNLTGQYVSYDSIMGNTVTFLKRFSL
;
A
#
# COMPACT_ATOMS: atom_id res chain seq x y z
N MET A 1 13.72 -18.89 0.67
CA MET A 1 14.89 -18.72 -0.22
C MET A 1 15.43 -17.29 -0.07
N LYS A 2 16.66 -17.00 -0.51
CA LYS A 2 17.21 -15.62 -0.39
C LYS A 2 16.82 -14.69 -1.54
N ASP A 3 16.51 -15.25 -2.69
CA ASP A 3 16.24 -14.52 -3.93
C ASP A 3 14.91 -15.01 -4.54
N PHE A 4 14.35 -14.24 -5.47
CA PHE A 4 13.33 -14.71 -6.42
C PHE A 4 13.79 -15.98 -7.17
N ILE A 5 12.82 -16.80 -7.62
CA ILE A 5 13.14 -17.98 -8.45
C ILE A 5 13.87 -17.57 -9.73
N SER A 6 14.81 -18.39 -10.23
CA SER A 6 15.54 -18.06 -11.45
C SER A 6 14.63 -18.06 -12.69
N ALA A 7 15.04 -17.37 -13.76
CA ALA A 7 14.29 -17.38 -15.03
C ALA A 7 14.14 -18.79 -15.61
N GLU A 8 15.17 -19.65 -15.49
CA GLU A 8 15.10 -21.08 -15.85
C GLU A 8 14.08 -21.86 -14.99
N SER A 9 13.96 -21.51 -13.71
CA SER A 9 12.93 -22.07 -12.82
C SER A 9 11.53 -21.61 -13.24
N PHE A 10 11.37 -20.34 -13.60
CA PHE A 10 10.11 -19.80 -14.13
C PHE A 10 9.75 -20.39 -15.51
N LYS A 11 10.73 -20.63 -16.38
CA LYS A 11 10.56 -21.33 -17.67
C LYS A 11 10.09 -22.76 -17.47
N SER A 12 10.65 -23.47 -16.49
CA SER A 12 10.17 -24.78 -16.06
C SER A 12 8.74 -24.73 -15.52
N LEU A 13 8.42 -23.70 -14.71
CA LEU A 13 7.09 -23.45 -14.16
C LEU A 13 6.07 -23.17 -15.26
N TYR A 14 6.39 -22.29 -16.21
CA TYR A 14 5.58 -21.97 -17.40
C TYR A 14 5.28 -23.23 -18.23
N ASN A 15 6.29 -24.05 -18.49
CA ASN A 15 6.15 -25.32 -19.23
C ASN A 15 5.27 -26.35 -18.50
N SER A 16 5.07 -26.23 -17.18
CA SER A 16 4.09 -27.04 -16.43
C SER A 16 2.63 -26.60 -16.62
N ASN A 17 2.39 -25.54 -17.40
CA ASN A 17 1.10 -24.88 -17.61
C ASN A 17 0.46 -24.44 -16.27
N PRO A 18 1.04 -23.42 -15.59
CA PRO A 18 0.60 -22.99 -14.27
C PRO A 18 -0.67 -22.14 -14.38
N VAL A 19 -1.35 -21.93 -13.25
CA VAL A 19 -2.46 -20.97 -13.13
C VAL A 19 -1.91 -19.61 -12.76
N TYR A 20 -2.29 -18.59 -13.53
CA TYR A 20 -1.89 -17.20 -13.29
C TYR A 20 -2.97 -16.49 -12.49
N ILE A 21 -2.58 -15.82 -11.42
CA ILE A 21 -3.44 -15.06 -10.54
C ILE A 21 -2.83 -13.67 -10.42
N PHE A 22 -3.57 -12.65 -10.83
CA PHE A 22 -3.13 -11.27 -10.74
C PHE A 22 -3.94 -10.55 -9.66
N ASP A 23 -3.26 -9.74 -8.87
CA ASP A 23 -3.82 -8.82 -7.89
C ASP A 23 -4.53 -7.63 -8.59
N THR A 24 -5.38 -6.90 -7.85
CA THR A 24 -6.17 -5.77 -8.36
C THR A 24 -5.28 -4.70 -8.99
N ASN A 25 -4.14 -4.41 -8.37
CA ASN A 25 -3.19 -3.40 -8.85
C ASN A 25 -2.68 -3.72 -10.27
N ILE A 26 -2.38 -4.98 -10.59
CA ILE A 26 -1.94 -5.45 -11.91
C ILE A 26 -2.93 -5.08 -13.03
N TYR A 27 -4.24 -5.10 -12.74
CA TYR A 27 -5.29 -4.71 -13.68
C TYR A 27 -5.52 -3.20 -13.74
N LEU A 28 -5.40 -2.50 -12.59
CA LEU A 28 -5.55 -1.04 -12.52
C LEU A 28 -4.34 -0.31 -13.10
N ASP A 29 -3.16 -0.92 -13.07
CA ASP A 29 -1.92 -0.40 -13.66
C ASP A 29 -2.03 -0.28 -15.19
N LEU A 30 -2.85 -1.10 -15.85
CA LEU A 30 -3.22 -0.95 -17.28
C LEU A 30 -3.94 0.39 -17.59
N LEU A 31 -4.47 1.08 -16.58
CA LEU A 31 -5.03 2.42 -16.73
C LEU A 31 -4.03 3.52 -16.35
N ARG A 32 -2.92 3.17 -15.69
CA ARG A 32 -1.89 4.12 -15.20
C ARG A 32 -0.70 4.24 -16.14
N TYR A 33 -0.35 3.17 -16.85
CA TYR A 33 0.71 3.19 -17.86
C TYR A 33 0.27 3.88 -19.15
N SER A 34 1.27 4.21 -19.96
CA SER A 34 1.10 4.62 -21.34
C SER A 34 0.30 3.57 -22.11
N LYS A 35 -0.58 4.05 -22.98
CA LYS A 35 -1.49 3.23 -23.79
C LYS A 35 -0.78 2.09 -24.53
N LYS A 36 0.38 2.36 -25.12
CA LYS A 36 1.28 1.36 -25.73
C LYS A 36 1.66 0.28 -24.72
N SER A 37 2.27 0.66 -23.59
CA SER A 37 2.72 -0.30 -22.57
C SER A 37 1.55 -1.07 -21.95
N SER A 38 0.39 -0.43 -21.74
CA SER A 38 -0.84 -1.10 -21.31
C SER A 38 -1.36 -2.11 -22.33
N GLU A 39 -1.24 -1.85 -23.63
CA GLU A 39 -1.71 -2.75 -24.68
C GLU A 39 -0.75 -3.91 -24.94
N GLU A 40 0.55 -3.65 -24.95
CA GLU A 40 1.57 -4.71 -24.98
C GLU A 40 1.43 -5.63 -23.76
N THR A 41 1.19 -5.06 -22.57
CA THR A 41 0.87 -5.81 -21.33
C THR A 41 -0.45 -6.57 -21.44
N LEU A 42 -1.52 -5.94 -21.94
CA LEU A 42 -2.83 -6.58 -22.10
C LEU A 42 -2.79 -7.70 -23.15
N LEU A 43 -1.94 -7.62 -24.17
CA LEU A 43 -1.70 -8.71 -25.12
C LEU A 43 -1.01 -9.90 -24.46
N ILE A 44 0.00 -9.66 -23.61
CA ILE A 44 0.62 -10.70 -22.77
C ILE A 44 -0.46 -11.36 -21.89
N TYR A 45 -1.30 -10.60 -21.21
CA TYR A 45 -2.36 -11.14 -20.34
C TYR A 45 -3.43 -11.91 -21.15
N LYS A 46 -3.86 -11.39 -22.31
CA LYS A 46 -4.79 -12.07 -23.23
C LYS A 46 -4.21 -13.37 -23.80
N SER A 47 -2.89 -13.52 -23.91
CA SER A 47 -2.27 -14.80 -24.29
C SER A 47 -2.43 -15.87 -23.19
N LEU A 48 -2.40 -15.46 -21.92
CA LEU A 48 -2.45 -16.34 -20.74
C LEU A 48 -3.88 -16.66 -20.25
N GLN A 49 -4.89 -15.91 -20.70
CA GLN A 49 -6.30 -15.98 -20.28
C GLN A 49 -6.96 -17.38 -20.28
N LYS A 50 -6.36 -18.37 -20.94
CA LYS A 50 -6.78 -19.77 -20.85
C LYS A 50 -6.57 -20.33 -19.44
N ASN A 51 -5.43 -20.01 -18.82
CA ASN A 51 -4.96 -20.48 -17.51
C ASN A 51 -5.01 -19.40 -16.42
N MET A 52 -5.70 -18.28 -16.62
CA MET A 52 -5.86 -17.26 -15.58
C MET A 52 -7.03 -17.58 -14.65
N TRP A 53 -6.89 -17.28 -13.36
CA TRP A 53 -7.97 -17.32 -12.38
C TRP A 53 -8.00 -16.02 -11.56
N VAL A 54 -9.19 -15.56 -11.21
CA VAL A 54 -9.43 -14.24 -10.58
C VAL A 54 -10.17 -14.45 -9.25
N PRO A 55 -9.56 -14.04 -8.12
CA PRO A 55 -10.19 -14.00 -6.79
C PRO A 55 -11.41 -13.07 -6.77
N ASN A 56 -12.38 -13.34 -5.90
CA ASN A 56 -13.55 -12.47 -5.73
C ASN A 56 -13.14 -11.14 -5.09
N GLN A 57 -12.18 -11.12 -4.16
CA GLN A 57 -11.58 -9.91 -3.58
C GLN A 57 -11.02 -8.97 -4.68
N VAL A 58 -10.28 -9.55 -5.63
CA VAL A 58 -9.71 -8.80 -6.76
C VAL A 58 -10.82 -8.24 -7.65
N ASN A 59 -11.91 -8.99 -7.85
CA ASN A 59 -13.09 -8.46 -8.53
C ASN A 59 -13.76 -7.32 -7.73
N GLU A 60 -14.00 -7.46 -6.42
CA GLU A 60 -14.62 -6.41 -5.60
C GLU A 60 -13.82 -5.10 -5.65
N GLU A 61 -12.51 -5.18 -5.45
CA GLU A 61 -11.64 -4.02 -5.53
C GLU A 61 -11.53 -3.46 -6.95
N PHE A 62 -11.51 -4.30 -7.99
CA PHE A 62 -11.47 -3.84 -9.37
C PHE A 62 -12.75 -3.06 -9.72
N GLN A 63 -13.94 -3.62 -9.44
CA GLN A 63 -15.21 -2.95 -9.70
C GLN A 63 -15.34 -1.63 -8.89
N LYS A 64 -14.80 -1.58 -7.68
CA LYS A 64 -14.76 -0.38 -6.83
C LYS A 64 -13.81 0.70 -7.38
N ASN A 65 -12.62 0.32 -7.84
CA ASN A 65 -11.54 1.26 -8.12
C ASN A 65 -11.38 1.63 -9.60
N VAL A 66 -11.83 0.81 -10.55
CA VAL A 66 -11.57 1.01 -11.99
C VAL A 66 -12.05 2.37 -12.51
N LEU A 67 -13.27 2.78 -12.14
CA LEU A 67 -13.82 4.10 -12.51
C LEU A 67 -13.20 5.26 -11.73
N ILE A 68 -12.64 5.00 -10.54
CA ILE A 68 -11.92 6.01 -9.74
C ILE A 68 -10.56 6.30 -10.39
N VAL A 69 -9.82 5.27 -10.80
CA VAL A 69 -8.56 5.41 -11.53
C VAL A 69 -8.78 6.12 -12.87
N GLU A 70 -9.84 5.78 -13.61
CA GLU A 70 -10.22 6.50 -14.84
C GLU A 70 -10.55 7.98 -14.61
N GLY A 71 -11.30 8.27 -13.54
CA GLY A 71 -11.61 9.63 -13.11
C GLY A 71 -10.35 10.42 -12.74
N GLN A 72 -9.40 9.78 -12.04
CA GLN A 72 -8.13 10.40 -11.66
C GLN A 72 -7.24 10.66 -12.88
N ARG A 73 -7.11 9.69 -13.80
CA ARG A 73 -6.41 9.82 -15.08
C ARG A 73 -6.93 11.00 -15.91
N THR A 74 -8.26 11.06 -16.06
CA THR A 74 -8.96 12.18 -16.71
C THR A 74 -8.73 13.52 -16.00
N THR A 75 -8.64 13.51 -14.66
CA THR A 75 -8.43 14.73 -13.86
C THR A 75 -6.98 15.22 -13.93
N ASN A 76 -6.00 14.31 -13.92
CA ASN A 76 -4.58 14.64 -14.10
C ASN A 76 -4.33 15.29 -15.46
N ALA A 77 -4.90 14.76 -16.54
CA ALA A 77 -4.81 15.37 -17.87
C ALA A 77 -5.41 16.80 -17.91
N LYS A 78 -6.58 17.02 -17.29
CA LYS A 78 -7.20 18.35 -17.16
C LYS A 78 -6.37 19.30 -16.29
N LYS A 79 -5.73 18.79 -15.22
CA LYS A 79 -4.83 19.56 -14.36
C LYS A 79 -3.58 20.00 -15.13
N ALA A 80 -2.90 19.10 -15.84
CA ALA A 80 -1.72 19.43 -16.64
C ALA A 80 -1.99 20.54 -17.68
N VAL A 81 -3.15 20.52 -18.33
CA VAL A 81 -3.61 21.58 -19.26
C VAL A 81 -3.84 22.91 -18.53
N THR A 82 -4.41 22.87 -17.33
CA THR A 82 -4.68 24.05 -16.50
C THR A 82 -3.38 24.67 -15.97
N ASP A 83 -2.47 23.84 -15.47
CA ASP A 83 -1.16 24.26 -14.95
C ASP A 83 -0.27 24.80 -16.08
N SER A 84 -0.33 24.21 -17.28
CA SER A 84 0.33 24.74 -18.48
C SER A 84 -0.21 26.12 -18.87
N LYS A 85 -1.54 26.31 -18.88
CA LYS A 85 -2.15 27.64 -19.12
C LYS A 85 -1.73 28.66 -18.06
N ASN A 86 -1.63 28.24 -16.79
CA ASN A 86 -1.18 29.08 -15.68
C ASN A 86 0.31 29.45 -15.81
N ALA A 87 1.18 28.52 -16.22
CA ALA A 87 2.59 28.78 -16.48
C ALA A 87 2.77 29.80 -17.62
N ILE A 88 2.00 29.68 -18.71
CA ILE A 88 2.03 30.65 -19.82
C ILE A 88 1.53 32.03 -19.36
N ASN A 89 0.51 32.10 -18.48
CA ASN A 89 0.06 33.37 -17.91
C ASN A 89 1.16 34.03 -17.06
N LYS A 90 1.83 33.28 -16.16
CA LYS A 90 2.97 33.76 -15.37
C LYS A 90 4.13 34.24 -16.27
N CYS A 91 4.40 33.52 -17.35
CA CYS A 91 5.39 33.89 -18.36
C CYS A 91 5.03 35.23 -19.03
N ASN A 92 3.79 35.39 -19.51
CA ASN A 92 3.32 36.63 -20.13
C ASN A 92 3.40 37.82 -19.14
N GLU A 93 2.99 37.62 -17.87
CA GLU A 93 3.13 38.65 -16.83
C GLU A 93 4.60 39.04 -16.58
N SER A 94 5.52 38.07 -16.55
CA SER A 94 6.95 38.33 -16.33
C SER A 94 7.55 39.13 -17.50
N ILE A 95 7.28 38.70 -18.73
CA ILE A 95 7.73 39.40 -19.94
C ILE A 95 7.10 40.80 -20.01
N ALA A 96 5.81 40.95 -19.72
CA ALA A 96 5.14 42.25 -19.68
C ALA A 96 5.73 43.18 -18.60
N LYS A 97 6.11 42.67 -17.42
CA LYS A 97 6.82 43.47 -16.38
C LYS A 97 8.16 43.99 -16.89
N GLN A 98 8.93 43.18 -17.61
CA GLN A 98 10.20 43.63 -18.22
C GLN A 98 9.99 44.59 -19.40
N LEU A 99 9.02 44.31 -20.29
CA LEU A 99 8.74 45.17 -21.44
C LEU A 99 8.19 46.55 -21.05
N ASN A 100 7.49 46.65 -19.91
CA ASN A 100 7.10 47.94 -19.32
C ASN A 100 8.31 48.82 -18.91
N ILE A 101 9.51 48.26 -18.74
CA ILE A 101 10.74 49.05 -18.50
C ILE A 101 11.12 49.82 -19.78
N PHE A 102 10.98 49.22 -20.96
CA PHE A 102 11.20 49.92 -22.23
C PHE A 102 10.16 51.02 -22.48
N VAL A 103 8.91 50.80 -22.07
CA VAL A 103 7.85 51.84 -22.09
C VAL A 103 8.20 52.98 -21.13
N LYS A 104 8.62 52.69 -19.90
CA LYS A 104 9.04 53.68 -18.89
C LYS A 104 10.18 54.58 -19.39
N TYR A 105 11.12 54.02 -20.15
CA TYR A 105 12.26 54.74 -20.72
C TYR A 105 12.06 55.21 -22.16
N LYS A 106 10.85 55.06 -22.73
CA LYS A 106 10.44 55.54 -24.06
C LYS A 106 11.30 55.01 -25.24
N PHE A 107 11.55 53.71 -25.28
CA PHE A 107 12.14 53.07 -26.46
C PHE A 107 11.07 52.79 -27.52
N ASP A 108 11.27 53.28 -28.75
CA ASP A 108 10.25 53.33 -29.82
C ASP A 108 9.73 51.95 -30.31
N CYS A 109 10.35 50.84 -29.93
CA CYS A 109 10.00 49.49 -30.41
C CYS A 109 9.26 48.61 -29.37
N SER A 110 8.91 49.13 -28.20
CA SER A 110 8.37 48.31 -27.10
C SER A 110 7.04 47.62 -27.44
N GLN A 111 6.12 48.34 -28.10
CA GLN A 111 4.74 47.86 -28.30
C GLN A 111 4.65 46.69 -29.32
N ASP A 112 5.47 46.72 -30.37
CA ASP A 112 5.52 45.67 -31.39
C ASP A 112 6.20 44.38 -30.90
N ILE A 113 6.99 44.46 -29.83
CA ILE A 113 7.57 43.29 -29.17
C ILE A 113 6.52 42.67 -28.23
N VAL A 114 5.80 43.49 -27.45
CA VAL A 114 4.68 43.03 -26.61
C VAL A 114 3.62 42.30 -27.44
N SER A 115 3.19 42.86 -28.57
CA SER A 115 2.13 42.27 -29.40
C SER A 115 2.52 40.94 -30.05
N LYS A 116 3.79 40.79 -30.47
CA LYS A 116 4.33 39.51 -30.96
C LYS A 116 4.35 38.44 -29.87
N VAL A 117 4.86 38.78 -28.69
CA VAL A 117 4.88 37.85 -27.54
C VAL A 117 3.47 37.38 -27.19
N ASP A 118 2.51 38.30 -27.03
CA ASP A 118 1.14 37.93 -26.66
C ASP A 118 0.43 37.10 -27.74
N THR A 119 0.76 37.32 -29.02
CA THR A 119 0.28 36.51 -30.15
C THR A 119 0.79 35.07 -30.06
N GLU A 120 2.10 34.87 -29.88
CA GLU A 120 2.71 33.53 -29.78
C GLU A 120 2.25 32.78 -28.52
N LEU A 121 2.19 33.46 -27.36
CA LEU A 121 1.69 32.86 -26.13
C LEU A 121 0.18 32.52 -26.21
N THR A 122 -0.59 33.27 -26.99
CA THR A 122 -2.01 32.95 -27.28
C THR A 122 -2.14 31.77 -28.25
N ALA A 123 -1.29 31.68 -29.28
CA ALA A 123 -1.21 30.53 -30.16
C ALA A 123 -0.85 29.25 -29.37
N LEU A 124 0.14 29.32 -28.48
CA LEU A 124 0.57 28.22 -27.62
C LEU A 124 -0.56 27.75 -26.68
N LYS A 125 -1.25 28.68 -26.00
CA LYS A 125 -2.45 28.36 -25.18
C LYS A 125 -3.50 27.60 -25.99
N LYS A 126 -3.74 28.03 -27.22
CA LYS A 126 -4.71 27.39 -28.13
C LYS A 126 -4.25 25.99 -28.55
N SER A 127 -2.99 25.80 -28.92
CA SER A 127 -2.44 24.48 -29.28
C SER A 127 -2.56 23.46 -28.15
N ILE A 128 -2.28 23.86 -26.91
CA ILE A 128 -2.45 23.01 -25.72
C ILE A 128 -3.93 22.68 -25.47
N GLU A 129 -4.83 23.63 -25.70
CA GLU A 129 -6.27 23.43 -25.58
C GLU A 129 -6.88 22.60 -26.71
N ASP A 130 -6.36 22.69 -27.93
CA ASP A 130 -6.79 21.83 -29.04
C ASP A 130 -6.24 20.40 -28.87
N TYR A 131 -5.01 20.25 -28.38
CA TYR A 131 -4.41 18.95 -28.02
C TYR A 131 -5.17 18.26 -26.87
N SER A 132 -5.62 19.00 -25.85
CA SER A 132 -6.39 18.43 -24.72
C SER A 132 -7.74 17.84 -25.13
N LYS A 133 -8.37 18.34 -26.20
CA LYS A 133 -9.63 17.82 -26.74
C LYS A 133 -9.50 16.42 -27.36
N THR A 134 -8.28 15.96 -27.59
CA THR A 134 -7.96 14.57 -27.98
C THR A 134 -8.14 13.65 -26.76
N TYR A 135 -7.46 13.95 -25.65
CA TYR A 135 -7.50 13.18 -24.39
C TYR A 135 -8.90 13.08 -23.74
N VAL A 136 -9.81 14.00 -24.03
CA VAL A 136 -11.15 14.05 -23.40
C VAL A 136 -12.22 13.28 -24.21
N LYS A 137 -11.87 12.61 -25.32
CA LYS A 137 -12.79 11.78 -26.11
C LYS A 137 -12.54 10.27 -25.88
N PRO A 138 -13.56 9.47 -25.48
CA PRO A 138 -13.35 8.07 -25.08
C PRO A 138 -12.56 7.20 -26.08
N LYS A 139 -12.85 7.30 -27.39
CA LYS A 139 -12.24 6.44 -28.43
C LYS A 139 -10.96 6.98 -29.08
N ASN A 140 -10.47 8.14 -28.66
CA ASN A 140 -9.26 8.79 -29.19
C ASN A 140 -8.42 9.42 -28.06
N SER A 141 -8.60 8.97 -26.82
CA SER A 141 -7.77 9.34 -25.69
C SER A 141 -6.35 8.79 -25.86
N GLY A 142 -5.33 9.46 -25.34
CA GLY A 142 -3.96 8.94 -25.30
C GLY A 142 -3.76 7.78 -24.30
N PHE A 143 -4.84 7.24 -23.72
CA PHE A 143 -4.83 6.14 -22.76
C PHE A 143 -5.66 4.94 -23.24
N LEU A 144 -5.34 3.71 -22.80
CA LEU A 144 -6.12 2.51 -23.11
C LEU A 144 -7.58 2.71 -22.67
N ASP A 145 -8.55 2.37 -23.52
CA ASP A 145 -9.98 2.52 -23.22
C ASP A 145 -10.31 1.62 -22.00
N VAL A 146 -10.92 2.23 -20.98
CA VAL A 146 -11.25 1.57 -19.72
C VAL A 146 -12.17 0.36 -19.94
N GLN A 147 -12.99 0.41 -20.98
CA GLN A 147 -13.88 -0.68 -21.35
C GLN A 147 -13.09 -1.94 -21.75
N ASP A 148 -11.95 -1.77 -22.42
CA ASP A 148 -11.06 -2.87 -22.88
C ASP A 148 -10.49 -3.67 -21.69
N VAL A 149 -10.17 -2.97 -20.61
CA VAL A 149 -9.65 -3.54 -19.36
C VAL A 149 -10.78 -4.18 -18.56
N ILE A 150 -11.91 -3.48 -18.39
CA ILE A 150 -13.12 -3.99 -17.73
C ILE A 150 -13.59 -5.30 -18.38
N ASP A 151 -13.56 -5.34 -19.70
CA ASP A 151 -14.07 -6.48 -20.46
C ASP A 151 -13.12 -7.68 -20.47
N PHE A 152 -11.81 -7.44 -20.59
CA PHE A 152 -10.83 -8.51 -20.39
C PHE A 152 -10.94 -9.11 -18.98
N PHE A 153 -11.06 -8.25 -17.96
CA PHE A 153 -11.25 -8.66 -16.58
C PHE A 153 -12.52 -9.51 -16.40
N ASN A 154 -13.66 -9.01 -16.90
CA ASN A 154 -14.94 -9.72 -16.84
C ASN A 154 -14.90 -11.05 -17.59
N PHE A 155 -14.23 -11.13 -18.76
CA PHE A 155 -14.07 -12.37 -19.52
C PHE A 155 -13.31 -13.45 -18.73
N VAL A 156 -12.19 -13.09 -18.09
CA VAL A 156 -11.42 -14.04 -17.27
C VAL A 156 -12.20 -14.46 -16.03
N TYR A 157 -12.77 -13.50 -15.30
CA TYR A 157 -13.52 -13.74 -14.06
C TYR A 157 -14.79 -14.57 -14.29
N THR A 158 -15.56 -14.29 -15.33
CA THR A 158 -16.81 -15.05 -15.62
C THR A 158 -16.55 -16.46 -16.13
N LYS A 159 -15.48 -16.66 -16.92
CA LYS A 159 -15.10 -17.97 -17.46
C LYS A 159 -14.70 -18.97 -16.38
N ASN A 160 -13.97 -18.50 -15.37
CA ASN A 160 -13.40 -19.32 -14.29
C ASN A 160 -13.99 -18.92 -12.92
N LYS A 161 -15.29 -18.55 -12.87
CA LYS A 161 -15.94 -18.01 -11.68
C LYS A 161 -16.00 -19.04 -10.54
N ASN A 162 -15.43 -18.67 -9.39
CA ASN A 162 -15.48 -19.47 -8.17
C ASN A 162 -16.83 -19.34 -7.43
N ASN A 163 -17.02 -20.21 -6.43
CA ASN A 163 -17.90 -19.88 -5.32
C ASN A 163 -17.31 -18.67 -4.59
N GLU A 164 -18.12 -17.63 -4.43
CA GLU A 164 -17.81 -16.49 -3.57
C GLU A 164 -17.51 -16.97 -2.14
N LEU A 165 -16.50 -16.41 -1.47
CA LEU A 165 -16.25 -16.79 -0.07
C LEU A 165 -17.48 -16.47 0.76
N LEU A 166 -18.08 -17.51 1.36
CA LEU A 166 -19.18 -17.31 2.29
C LEU A 166 -18.74 -16.32 3.38
N PRO A 167 -19.55 -15.32 3.73
CA PRO A 167 -19.10 -14.26 4.63
C PRO A 167 -18.79 -14.69 6.07
N SER A 168 -19.21 -15.89 6.50
CA SER A 168 -18.66 -16.53 7.70
C SER A 168 -17.20 -16.99 7.55
N ALA A 169 -16.78 -17.38 6.34
CA ALA A 169 -15.37 -17.55 6.00
C ALA A 169 -14.65 -16.20 5.95
N LEU A 170 -15.23 -15.16 5.32
CA LEU A 170 -14.66 -13.80 5.37
C LEU A 170 -14.47 -13.31 6.81
N PHE A 171 -15.45 -13.49 7.69
CA PHE A 171 -15.31 -13.12 9.10
C PHE A 171 -14.29 -13.98 9.87
N SER A 172 -14.20 -15.28 9.56
CA SER A 172 -13.13 -16.13 10.07
C SER A 172 -11.74 -15.63 9.64
N ILE A 173 -11.64 -15.12 8.41
CA ILE A 173 -10.42 -14.50 7.87
C ILE A 173 -10.14 -13.16 8.56
N TYR A 174 -11.13 -12.30 8.79
CA TYR A 174 -10.98 -11.01 9.49
C TYR A 174 -10.54 -11.19 10.96
N MET A 175 -11.06 -12.21 11.65
CA MET A 175 -10.72 -12.48 13.05
C MET A 175 -9.41 -13.26 13.22
N ALA A 176 -9.04 -14.11 12.26
CA ALA A 176 -7.66 -14.55 12.12
C ALA A 176 -6.74 -13.36 11.79
N GLY A 177 -7.23 -12.41 10.99
CA GLY A 177 -6.54 -11.22 10.52
C GLY A 177 -6.16 -10.25 11.62
N ASP A 178 -7.07 -9.84 12.50
CA ASP A 178 -6.76 -8.94 13.62
C ASP A 178 -5.58 -9.47 14.46
N LEU A 179 -5.57 -10.78 14.72
CA LEU A 179 -4.48 -11.46 15.40
C LEU A 179 -3.21 -11.57 14.56
N ARG A 180 -3.29 -11.93 13.27
CA ARG A 180 -2.13 -11.90 12.36
C ARG A 180 -1.50 -10.51 12.35
N TYR A 181 -2.32 -9.47 12.29
CA TYR A 181 -1.88 -8.09 12.12
C TYR A 181 -1.28 -7.52 13.39
N LYS A 182 -1.91 -7.76 14.54
CA LYS A 182 -1.36 -7.49 15.88
C LYS A 182 0.03 -8.12 16.08
N TYR A 183 0.32 -9.22 15.38
CA TYR A 183 1.56 -10.01 15.52
C TYR A 183 2.49 -9.94 14.29
N LYS A 184 2.21 -9.03 13.34
CA LYS A 184 2.94 -8.85 12.07
C LYS A 184 3.20 -10.15 11.29
N ILE A 185 2.12 -10.92 11.08
CA ILE A 185 2.12 -12.17 10.34
C ILE A 185 1.53 -11.92 8.94
N PRO A 186 2.27 -12.17 7.85
CA PRO A 186 1.89 -11.77 6.50
C PRO A 186 0.66 -12.54 5.96
N PRO A 187 -0.02 -12.07 4.90
CA PRO A 187 0.11 -10.75 4.26
C PRO A 187 -0.92 -9.75 4.82
N GLY A 188 -0.82 -8.49 4.40
CA GLY A 188 -1.81 -7.43 4.66
C GLY A 188 -1.69 -6.67 5.98
N TYR A 189 -0.80 -7.08 6.91
CA TYR A 189 -0.66 -6.37 8.19
C TYR A 189 -0.18 -4.92 8.05
N MET A 190 0.45 -4.56 6.91
CA MET A 190 0.88 -3.20 6.57
C MET A 190 -0.26 -2.29 6.11
N ASP A 191 -1.48 -2.82 5.96
CA ASP A 191 -2.68 -2.00 5.76
C ASP A 191 -3.36 -1.57 7.06
N ASP A 192 -3.00 -2.15 8.22
CA ASP A 192 -3.50 -1.65 9.51
C ASP A 192 -2.76 -0.35 9.89
N PRO A 193 -3.48 0.79 10.08
CA PRO A 193 -2.85 2.04 10.54
C PRO A 193 -2.08 1.91 11.87
N LYS A 194 -2.34 0.88 12.69
CA LYS A 194 -1.57 0.54 13.90
C LYS A 194 -0.14 0.07 13.59
N ASN A 195 0.07 -0.56 12.43
CA ASN A 195 1.36 -1.10 11.98
C ASN A 195 2.09 -0.17 11.01
N ASN A 196 1.34 0.61 10.24
CA ASN A 196 1.82 1.51 9.19
C ASN A 196 1.04 2.82 9.22
N SER A 197 1.63 3.88 9.76
CA SER A 197 1.00 5.22 9.83
C SER A 197 0.74 5.88 8.47
N GLY A 198 1.24 5.30 7.37
CA GLY A 198 0.89 5.71 6.00
C GLY A 198 -0.42 5.08 5.47
N SER A 199 -0.97 4.06 6.13
CA SER A 199 -2.24 3.45 5.70
C SER A 199 -3.44 4.32 6.05
N SER A 200 -4.34 4.48 5.09
CA SER A 200 -5.67 5.07 5.26
C SER A 200 -6.81 4.04 5.22
N LYS A 201 -6.50 2.73 5.07
CA LYS A 201 -7.54 1.67 5.10
C LYS A 201 -8.15 1.61 6.52
N LYS A 202 -9.46 1.37 6.60
CA LYS A 202 -10.25 1.30 7.85
C LYS A 202 -11.25 0.14 7.79
N GLY A 203 -11.72 -0.33 8.96
CA GLY A 203 -12.70 -1.42 9.05
C GLY A 203 -12.19 -2.70 8.39
N THR A 204 -13.08 -3.47 7.76
CA THR A 204 -12.71 -4.72 7.05
C THR A 204 -11.76 -4.52 5.88
N ALA A 205 -11.64 -3.31 5.33
CA ALA A 205 -10.77 -3.03 4.18
C ALA A 205 -9.27 -3.22 4.47
N ILE A 206 -8.85 -3.23 5.76
CA ILE A 206 -7.47 -3.59 6.12
C ILE A 206 -7.16 -5.07 5.80
N PHE A 207 -8.18 -5.93 5.76
CA PHE A 207 -8.02 -7.37 5.57
C PHE A 207 -8.06 -7.83 4.10
N GLY A 208 -8.11 -6.91 3.12
CA GLY A 208 -8.25 -7.26 1.70
C GLY A 208 -7.18 -8.24 1.20
N ASP A 209 -5.90 -7.88 1.39
CA ASP A 209 -4.73 -8.72 1.10
C ASP A 209 -4.83 -10.13 1.72
N LEU A 210 -5.39 -10.25 2.92
CA LEU A 210 -5.55 -11.52 3.63
C LEU A 210 -6.75 -12.34 3.12
N VAL A 211 -7.84 -11.70 2.69
CA VAL A 211 -8.95 -12.36 1.98
C VAL A 211 -8.45 -12.91 0.65
N LEU A 212 -7.79 -12.07 -0.15
CA LEU A 212 -7.10 -12.45 -1.40
C LEU A 212 -6.21 -13.68 -1.19
N TRP A 213 -5.35 -13.65 -0.17
CA TRP A 213 -4.47 -14.77 0.17
C TRP A 213 -5.24 -16.05 0.52
N ASN A 214 -6.34 -15.95 1.27
CA ASN A 214 -7.19 -17.11 1.57
C ASN A 214 -7.91 -17.64 0.32
N GLU A 215 -8.34 -16.79 -0.60
CA GLU A 215 -8.93 -17.24 -1.87
C GLU A 215 -7.90 -17.99 -2.73
N ILE A 216 -6.66 -17.48 -2.80
CA ILE A 216 -5.53 -18.14 -3.48
C ILE A 216 -5.24 -19.52 -2.86
N MET A 217 -5.16 -19.62 -1.53
CA MET A 217 -4.94 -20.90 -0.84
C MET A 217 -6.08 -21.90 -1.06
N ASN A 218 -7.34 -21.45 -1.05
CA ASN A 218 -8.50 -22.31 -1.32
C ASN A 218 -8.49 -22.82 -2.78
N PHE A 219 -8.29 -21.95 -3.77
CA PHE A 219 -8.16 -22.37 -5.16
C PHE A 219 -6.97 -23.32 -5.37
N GLY A 220 -5.82 -23.00 -4.76
CA GLY A 220 -4.60 -23.78 -4.85
C GLY A 220 -4.68 -25.18 -4.24
N LYS A 221 -5.68 -25.46 -3.40
CA LYS A 221 -5.91 -26.75 -2.76
C LYS A 221 -6.69 -27.73 -3.65
N ASP A 222 -7.62 -27.23 -4.45
CA ASP A 222 -8.35 -28.03 -5.44
C ASP A 222 -7.62 -28.09 -6.80
N SER A 223 -6.75 -27.12 -7.07
CA SER A 223 -5.80 -27.13 -8.19
C SER A 223 -4.84 -28.33 -8.14
N LYS A 224 -4.40 -28.78 -9.31
CA LYS A 224 -3.25 -29.69 -9.49
C LYS A 224 -2.12 -29.05 -10.31
N GLN A 225 -2.26 -27.77 -10.62
CA GLN A 225 -1.32 -26.96 -11.38
C GLN A 225 -0.64 -25.98 -10.40
N PRO A 226 0.67 -25.73 -10.54
CA PRO A 226 1.35 -24.66 -9.80
C PRO A 226 0.70 -23.30 -10.05
N ILE A 227 0.85 -22.38 -9.09
CA ILE A 227 0.33 -21.02 -9.16
C ILE A 227 1.45 -20.02 -9.42
N VAL A 228 1.19 -19.04 -10.28
CA VAL A 228 1.94 -17.78 -10.39
C VAL A 228 1.03 -16.67 -9.90
N PHE A 229 1.28 -16.15 -8.70
CA PHE A 229 0.64 -14.94 -8.18
C PHE A 229 1.50 -13.71 -8.49
N VAL A 230 0.87 -12.64 -8.94
CA VAL A 230 1.55 -11.39 -9.33
C VAL A 230 0.86 -10.20 -8.66
N THR A 231 1.64 -9.35 -8.01
CA THR A 231 1.16 -8.11 -7.36
C THR A 231 2.16 -6.96 -7.58
N SER A 232 1.68 -5.72 -7.68
CA SER A 232 2.52 -4.52 -7.63
C SER A 232 2.79 -4.04 -6.19
N ASP A 233 2.26 -4.71 -5.16
CA ASP A 233 2.31 -4.23 -3.78
C ASP A 233 3.61 -4.60 -3.05
N VAL A 234 4.61 -3.71 -3.16
CA VAL A 234 5.94 -3.86 -2.56
C VAL A 234 5.91 -3.44 -1.08
N LYS A 235 5.37 -4.32 -0.24
CA LYS A 235 5.34 -4.18 1.24
C LYS A 235 6.17 -5.27 1.93
N GLU A 236 6.60 -5.00 3.18
CA GLU A 236 7.32 -5.97 4.02
C GLU A 236 6.50 -7.24 4.34
N ASP A 237 5.18 -7.20 4.22
CA ASP A 237 4.27 -8.33 4.47
C ASP A 237 3.97 -9.18 3.22
N TRP A 238 4.43 -8.79 2.04
CA TRP A 238 4.45 -9.63 0.84
C TRP A 238 5.87 -10.09 0.48
N PHE A 239 6.86 -9.22 0.65
CA PHE A 239 8.25 -9.45 0.27
C PHE A 239 9.24 -9.23 1.41
N LEU A 240 10.36 -9.95 1.37
CA LEU A 240 11.59 -9.53 2.03
C LEU A 240 12.14 -8.33 1.26
N LEU A 241 12.35 -7.21 1.97
CA LEU A 241 12.86 -5.96 1.40
C LEU A 241 14.32 -5.72 1.81
N GLU A 242 15.13 -5.23 0.87
CA GLU A 242 16.47 -4.69 1.11
C GLU A 242 16.56 -3.31 0.44
N ASN A 243 16.82 -2.25 1.23
CA ASN A 243 16.74 -0.86 0.78
C ASN A 243 15.43 -0.55 0.03
N ASP A 244 14.30 -0.92 0.65
CA ASP A 244 12.93 -0.80 0.15
C ASP A 244 12.62 -1.52 -1.18
N LYS A 245 13.55 -2.36 -1.68
CA LYS A 245 13.37 -3.17 -2.90
C LYS A 245 13.13 -4.64 -2.56
N PRO A 246 12.20 -5.32 -3.26
CA PRO A 246 11.90 -6.72 -2.98
C PRO A 246 13.01 -7.61 -3.51
N ILE A 247 13.58 -8.46 -2.64
CA ILE A 247 14.62 -9.44 -3.01
C ILE A 247 14.05 -10.85 -3.19
N ALA A 248 13.02 -11.20 -2.41
CA ALA A 248 12.28 -12.46 -2.49
C ALA A 248 10.90 -12.30 -1.84
N PRO A 249 9.88 -13.10 -2.21
CA PRO A 249 8.62 -13.16 -1.45
C PRO A 249 8.83 -13.74 -0.05
N ARG A 250 7.94 -13.41 0.90
CA ARG A 250 8.01 -13.89 2.29
C ARG A 250 7.95 -15.43 2.35
N ASP A 251 8.98 -16.03 2.95
CA ASP A 251 9.12 -17.49 3.09
C ASP A 251 7.97 -18.11 3.91
N GLU A 252 7.30 -17.32 4.76
CA GLU A 252 6.09 -17.72 5.49
C GLU A 252 4.90 -17.98 4.56
N LEU A 253 4.69 -17.16 3.53
CA LEU A 253 3.60 -17.32 2.56
C LEU A 253 3.78 -18.59 1.73
N ILE A 254 5.01 -18.84 1.25
CA ILE A 254 5.32 -20.05 0.48
C ILE A 254 5.05 -21.31 1.31
N LYS A 255 5.43 -21.30 2.60
CA LYS A 255 5.22 -22.42 3.53
C LYS A 255 3.74 -22.64 3.87
N GLU A 256 3.01 -21.58 4.20
CA GLU A 256 1.58 -21.66 4.51
C GLU A 256 0.78 -22.18 3.32
N PHE A 257 1.06 -21.68 2.11
CA PHE A 257 0.43 -22.20 0.90
C PHE A 257 0.75 -23.69 0.68
N ALA A 258 2.02 -24.09 0.79
CA ALA A 258 2.41 -25.48 0.61
C ALA A 258 1.79 -26.41 1.67
N GLU A 259 1.68 -25.98 2.93
CA GLU A 259 0.98 -26.72 3.99
C GLU A 259 -0.51 -26.85 3.67
N TYR A 260 -1.19 -25.74 3.38
CA TYR A 260 -2.64 -25.69 3.14
C TYR A 260 -3.10 -26.54 1.95
N THR A 261 -2.25 -26.63 0.93
CA THR A 261 -2.55 -27.29 -0.35
C THR A 261 -2.02 -28.72 -0.47
N ASN A 262 -1.39 -29.27 0.58
CA ASN A 262 -0.71 -30.58 0.58
C ASN A 262 0.50 -30.66 -0.39
N GLY A 263 1.24 -29.56 -0.55
CA GLY A 263 2.50 -29.52 -1.29
C GLY A 263 2.42 -28.95 -2.71
N ASN A 264 1.32 -28.30 -3.11
CA ASN A 264 1.29 -27.57 -4.37
C ASN A 264 2.22 -26.34 -4.30
N GLN A 265 2.74 -25.92 -5.45
CA GLN A 265 3.71 -24.85 -5.56
C GLN A 265 3.03 -23.51 -5.88
N ILE A 266 3.49 -22.44 -5.23
CA ILE A 266 3.20 -21.05 -5.59
C ILE A 266 4.50 -20.29 -5.85
N CYS A 267 4.49 -19.48 -6.91
CA CYS A 267 5.49 -18.46 -7.19
C CYS A 267 4.82 -17.09 -7.02
N ILE A 268 5.39 -16.23 -6.19
CA ILE A 268 4.93 -14.85 -5.98
C ILE A 268 5.95 -13.92 -6.64
N LEU A 269 5.48 -13.07 -7.56
CA LEU A 269 6.30 -12.13 -8.32
C LEU A 269 5.76 -10.70 -8.22
N THR A 270 6.65 -9.71 -8.39
CA THR A 270 6.21 -8.36 -8.72
C THR A 270 5.75 -8.28 -10.17
N SER A 271 4.90 -7.29 -10.50
CA SER A 271 4.51 -6.98 -11.90
C SER A 271 5.73 -6.91 -12.84
N GLU A 272 6.77 -6.18 -12.41
CA GLU A 272 8.04 -6.05 -13.12
C GLU A 272 8.72 -7.42 -13.38
N LYS A 273 8.92 -8.24 -12.33
CA LYS A 273 9.60 -9.54 -12.47
C LYS A 273 8.76 -10.57 -13.21
N PHE A 274 7.44 -10.39 -13.25
CA PHE A 274 6.55 -11.17 -14.10
C PHE A 274 6.68 -10.81 -15.58
N ILE A 275 6.60 -9.52 -15.95
CA ILE A 275 6.72 -9.07 -17.35
C ILE A 275 8.11 -9.41 -17.93
N GLU A 276 9.16 -9.29 -17.11
CA GLU A 276 10.52 -9.69 -17.44
C GLU A 276 10.61 -11.18 -17.82
N TYR A 277 10.20 -12.08 -16.91
CA TYR A 277 10.29 -13.52 -17.12
C TYR A 277 9.33 -14.04 -18.19
N ILE A 278 8.12 -13.48 -18.30
CA ILE A 278 7.17 -13.92 -19.33
C ILE A 278 7.61 -13.47 -20.72
N GLY A 279 8.27 -12.32 -20.84
CA GLY A 279 8.87 -11.85 -22.10
C GLY A 279 9.99 -12.76 -22.59
N GLU A 280 10.92 -13.16 -21.72
CA GLU A 280 11.99 -14.12 -22.06
C GLU A 280 11.42 -15.49 -22.50
N VAL A 281 10.39 -15.98 -21.80
CA VAL A 281 9.80 -17.29 -22.09
C VAL A 281 8.92 -17.29 -23.34
N MET A 282 8.26 -16.18 -23.67
CA MET A 282 7.46 -16.02 -24.89
C MET A 282 8.25 -15.48 -26.09
N LEU A 283 9.49 -15.01 -25.90
CA LEU A 283 10.28 -14.27 -26.89
C LEU A 283 9.57 -12.98 -27.36
N ILE A 284 8.99 -12.25 -26.42
CA ILE A 284 8.33 -10.95 -26.65
C ILE A 284 9.28 -9.83 -26.21
N ASP A 285 9.45 -8.81 -27.07
CA ASP A 285 10.09 -7.56 -26.67
C ASP A 285 9.18 -6.82 -25.67
N ASN A 286 9.68 -6.67 -24.45
CA ASN A 286 9.02 -6.05 -23.30
C ASN A 286 9.75 -4.78 -22.83
N ALA A 287 10.74 -4.29 -23.60
CA ALA A 287 11.61 -3.19 -23.18
C ALA A 287 10.84 -1.88 -22.96
N SER A 288 9.86 -1.57 -23.81
CA SER A 288 8.94 -0.43 -23.66
C SER A 288 8.14 -0.45 -22.36
N ILE A 289 7.71 -1.64 -21.93
CA ILE A 289 6.91 -1.85 -20.71
C ILE A 289 7.80 -1.69 -19.48
N LEU A 290 8.94 -2.37 -19.45
CA LEU A 290 9.82 -2.40 -18.29
C LEU A 290 10.62 -1.08 -18.12
N ALA A 291 10.91 -0.38 -19.22
CA ALA A 291 11.37 1.02 -19.20
C ALA A 291 10.42 1.94 -18.41
N GLU A 292 9.11 1.66 -18.47
CA GLU A 292 8.09 2.45 -17.79
C GLU A 292 7.84 1.98 -16.35
N MET A 293 7.77 0.67 -16.11
CA MET A 293 7.62 0.10 -14.77
C MET A 293 8.80 0.46 -13.85
N GLN A 294 10.03 0.53 -14.38
CA GLN A 294 11.23 0.90 -13.63
C GLN A 294 11.59 2.39 -13.73
N LYS A 295 10.73 3.28 -14.26
CA LYS A 295 11.05 4.70 -14.53
C LYS A 295 11.72 5.44 -13.35
N ASP A 296 11.26 5.18 -12.13
CA ASP A 296 11.76 5.83 -10.91
C ASP A 296 13.08 5.20 -10.45
N HIS A 297 13.36 3.95 -10.82
CA HIS A 297 14.70 3.40 -10.66
C HIS A 297 15.67 3.96 -11.72
N PHE A 298 15.23 4.18 -12.96
CA PHE A 298 16.04 4.87 -13.98
C PHE A 298 16.38 6.31 -13.57
N ALA A 299 15.48 7.00 -12.87
CA ALA A 299 15.74 8.29 -12.24
C ALA A 299 16.95 8.24 -11.29
N ASP A 300 16.90 7.34 -10.29
CA ASP A 300 17.98 7.14 -9.33
C ASP A 300 19.32 6.84 -10.02
N ILE A 301 19.31 5.92 -11.00
CA ILE A 301 20.51 5.50 -11.73
C ILE A 301 21.09 6.67 -12.51
N ALA A 302 20.26 7.37 -13.29
CA ALA A 302 20.71 8.48 -14.12
C ALA A 302 21.29 9.62 -13.26
N ILE A 303 20.60 10.00 -12.17
CA ILE A 303 21.09 11.03 -11.22
C ILE A 303 22.38 10.59 -10.53
N ARG A 304 22.49 9.32 -10.12
CA ARG A 304 23.65 8.78 -9.39
C ARG A 304 24.88 8.61 -10.27
N ASP A 305 24.72 8.03 -11.45
CA ASP A 305 25.83 7.64 -12.32
C ASP A 305 26.33 8.82 -13.17
N ASN A 306 25.45 9.79 -13.49
CA ASN A 306 25.85 11.05 -14.10
C ASN A 306 26.08 12.18 -13.08
N LYS A 307 26.12 11.88 -11.77
CA LYS A 307 26.10 12.87 -10.68
C LYS A 307 27.14 13.99 -10.85
N ASP A 308 28.36 13.62 -11.26
CA ASP A 308 29.44 14.58 -11.43
C ASP A 308 29.31 15.40 -12.72
N SER A 309 28.79 14.83 -13.82
CA SER A 309 28.48 15.58 -15.06
C SER A 309 27.29 16.51 -14.90
N ILE A 310 26.27 16.08 -14.13
CA ILE A 310 25.14 16.93 -13.72
C ILE A 310 25.66 18.07 -12.82
N LYS A 311 26.56 17.77 -11.88
CA LYS A 311 27.20 18.77 -11.01
C LYS A 311 28.06 19.76 -11.80
N GLU A 312 28.87 19.31 -12.74
CA GLU A 312 29.70 20.15 -13.62
C GLU A 312 28.82 21.12 -14.43
N LYS A 313 27.81 20.59 -15.15
CA LYS A 313 26.85 21.42 -15.91
C LYS A 313 26.01 22.36 -15.05
N LEU A 314 25.78 22.04 -13.78
CA LEU A 314 25.13 22.92 -12.81
C LEU A 314 26.06 24.01 -12.30
N LEU A 315 27.35 23.73 -12.10
CA LEU A 315 28.35 24.74 -11.76
C LEU A 315 28.53 25.69 -12.94
N ASP A 316 28.73 25.18 -14.15
CA ASP A 316 28.77 25.95 -15.40
C ASP A 316 27.54 26.88 -15.52
N TRP A 317 26.34 26.36 -15.23
CA TRP A 317 25.10 27.13 -15.30
C TRP A 317 24.95 28.20 -14.20
N ILE A 318 25.44 27.96 -12.98
CA ILE A 318 25.40 28.94 -11.88
C ILE A 318 26.48 30.03 -12.07
N ASP A 319 27.63 29.68 -12.67
CA ASP A 319 28.73 30.60 -12.98
C ASP A 319 28.46 31.40 -14.27
N SER A 320 27.65 30.86 -15.20
CA SER A 320 27.17 31.58 -16.38
C SER A 320 26.01 32.53 -16.04
N GLU A 321 26.30 33.65 -15.37
CA GLU A 321 25.29 34.66 -14.95
C GLU A 321 24.72 35.52 -16.13
N ASP A 322 24.78 35.01 -17.36
CA ASP A 322 24.27 35.63 -18.61
C ASP A 322 23.29 34.68 -19.33
N HIS A 323 22.08 35.15 -19.63
CA HIS A 323 21.05 34.32 -20.28
C HIS A 323 21.33 34.14 -21.80
N VAL A 324 21.52 32.90 -22.28
CA VAL A 324 20.88 32.29 -23.47
C VAL A 324 21.43 30.88 -23.76
N SER A 325 20.56 30.03 -24.35
CA SER A 325 20.79 28.64 -24.76
C SER A 325 22.13 28.33 -25.45
N LEU A 326 22.68 27.14 -25.18
CA LEU A 326 23.76 26.53 -25.97
C LEU A 326 23.41 25.13 -26.51
N ILE A 327 24.20 24.73 -27.52
CA ILE A 327 23.97 23.62 -28.46
C ILE A 327 25.04 22.54 -28.21
N PRO A 328 24.75 21.23 -28.41
CA PRO A 328 25.57 20.15 -27.88
C PRO A 328 26.95 20.00 -28.53
N PHE A 329 27.90 19.47 -27.74
CA PHE A 329 29.19 18.97 -28.20
C PHE A 329 29.47 17.60 -27.56
N VAL A 330 30.23 16.75 -28.25
CA VAL A 330 30.43 15.33 -27.89
C VAL A 330 31.92 15.04 -27.66
N SER A 331 32.23 14.31 -26.58
CA SER A 331 33.54 13.68 -26.36
C SER A 331 33.38 12.38 -25.59
N GLU A 332 34.09 11.33 -25.99
CA GLU A 332 33.88 9.95 -25.56
C GLU A 332 34.16 9.72 -24.05
N ILE A 333 33.17 9.24 -23.29
CA ILE A 333 33.39 8.60 -21.98
C ILE A 333 32.58 7.30 -21.91
N ASN A 334 33.27 6.16 -21.93
CA ASN A 334 32.62 4.85 -21.82
C ASN A 334 32.18 4.54 -20.38
N LYS A 335 30.90 4.82 -20.04
CA LYS A 335 30.01 3.86 -19.33
C LYS A 335 28.60 4.40 -19.07
N VAL A 336 27.61 3.59 -19.46
CA VAL A 336 26.17 3.63 -19.10
C VAL A 336 25.43 4.93 -19.48
N THR A 337 24.57 4.80 -20.50
CA THR A 337 23.63 5.82 -21.02
C THR A 337 24.23 7.15 -21.50
N ASP A 338 24.43 7.29 -22.81
CA ASP A 338 24.77 8.57 -23.44
C ASP A 338 23.58 9.54 -23.38
N ILE A 339 23.66 10.52 -22.48
CA ILE A 339 22.71 11.64 -22.43
C ILE A 339 23.11 12.69 -23.48
N LYS A 340 22.40 12.67 -24.59
CA LYS A 340 22.67 13.49 -25.78
C LYS A 340 22.40 14.99 -25.55
N ASN A 341 21.31 15.30 -24.85
CA ASN A 341 20.86 16.65 -24.55
C ASN A 341 20.28 16.69 -23.12
N ILE A 342 20.56 17.77 -22.37
CA ILE A 342 19.93 18.10 -21.09
C ILE A 342 19.41 19.53 -21.19
N THR A 343 18.11 19.75 -20.98
CA THR A 343 17.50 21.10 -21.04
C THR A 343 17.05 21.54 -19.65
N LEU A 344 17.91 22.23 -18.91
CA LEU A 344 17.63 22.71 -17.56
C LEU A 344 16.65 23.89 -17.55
N ILE A 345 15.60 23.80 -16.72
CA ILE A 345 14.58 24.85 -16.51
C ILE A 345 14.38 25.02 -14.99
N VAL A 346 14.94 26.09 -14.43
CA VAL A 346 14.70 26.46 -13.03
C VAL A 346 13.21 26.80 -12.83
N GLN A 347 12.58 26.20 -11.83
CA GLN A 347 11.16 26.42 -11.52
C GLN A 347 10.97 27.28 -10.28
N ASP A 348 11.80 27.09 -9.25
CA ASP A 348 11.77 27.89 -8.03
C ASP A 348 13.15 27.94 -7.37
N THR A 349 13.43 29.02 -6.65
CA THR A 349 14.69 29.26 -5.93
C THR A 349 14.39 29.88 -4.58
N THR A 350 14.64 29.13 -3.52
CA THR A 350 14.51 29.62 -2.14
C THR A 350 15.88 29.92 -1.54
N VAL A 351 15.97 30.98 -0.73
CA VAL A 351 17.23 31.43 -0.11
C VAL A 351 17.00 31.63 1.38
N ASP A 352 17.60 30.79 2.22
CA ASP A 352 17.69 31.05 3.68
C ASP A 352 18.96 31.87 3.94
N VAL A 353 18.78 33.13 4.31
CA VAL A 353 19.86 34.09 4.53
C VAL A 353 20.17 34.16 6.02
N ARG A 354 21.29 33.57 6.42
CA ARG A 354 21.90 33.73 7.74
C ARG A 354 23.22 34.48 7.57
N GLU A 355 24.25 34.15 8.36
CA GLU A 355 25.59 34.71 8.14
C GLU A 355 26.20 34.24 6.80
N ASP A 356 25.74 33.09 6.31
CA ASP A 356 25.88 32.57 4.96
C ASP A 356 24.50 32.49 4.26
N ALA A 357 24.48 32.54 2.92
CA ALA A 357 23.27 32.25 2.14
C ALA A 357 23.29 30.80 1.65
N ASN A 358 22.27 30.03 2.06
CA ASN A 358 22.00 28.71 1.51
C ASN A 358 20.90 28.82 0.46
N TYR A 359 21.21 28.42 -0.76
CA TYR A 359 20.29 28.39 -1.89
C TYR A 359 19.75 26.97 -2.02
N VAL A 360 18.42 26.83 -2.16
CA VAL A 360 17.78 25.59 -2.60
C VAL A 360 17.04 25.88 -3.91
N VAL A 361 17.54 25.31 -4.99
CA VAL A 361 17.02 25.48 -6.36
C VAL A 361 16.29 24.20 -6.77
N ASN A 362 15.05 24.34 -7.27
CA ASN A 362 14.34 23.26 -7.94
C ASN A 362 14.45 23.43 -9.45
N VAL A 363 15.11 22.48 -10.11
CA VAL A 363 15.32 22.46 -11.56
C VAL A 363 14.50 21.33 -12.15
N LYS A 364 13.58 21.65 -13.08
CA LYS A 364 13.01 20.63 -13.97
C LYS A 364 13.80 20.59 -15.27
N SER A 365 13.94 19.41 -15.85
CA SER A 365 14.76 19.23 -17.04
C SER A 365 14.26 18.07 -17.89
N THR A 366 14.52 18.13 -19.19
CA THR A 366 14.37 16.98 -20.09
C THR A 366 15.74 16.42 -20.45
N ALA A 367 15.85 15.08 -20.48
CA ALA A 367 17.01 14.37 -21.00
C ALA A 367 16.62 13.52 -22.22
N GLU A 368 17.35 13.68 -23.33
CA GLU A 368 17.31 12.77 -24.49
C GLU A 368 18.41 11.71 -24.35
N PHE A 369 18.03 10.44 -24.38
CA PHE A 369 18.97 9.31 -24.36
C PHE A 369 19.10 8.70 -25.77
N VAL A 370 20.32 8.32 -26.20
CA VAL A 370 20.54 7.66 -27.50
C VAL A 370 21.12 6.27 -27.27
N GLY A 371 20.30 5.25 -27.49
CA GLY A 371 20.70 3.86 -27.31
C GLY A 371 20.82 3.46 -25.84
N ALA A 372 20.12 2.40 -25.46
CA ALA A 372 20.42 1.68 -24.23
C ALA A 372 21.02 0.31 -24.61
N TYR A 373 22.11 -0.07 -23.96
CA TYR A 373 22.35 -1.48 -23.64
C TYR A 373 22.75 -1.55 -22.18
N TYR A 374 21.97 -2.26 -21.38
CA TYR A 374 22.37 -2.71 -20.06
C TYR A 374 22.28 -4.23 -20.07
N ASP A 375 23.45 -4.87 -20.12
CA ASP A 375 23.62 -6.27 -19.77
C ASP A 375 23.81 -6.35 -18.26
N ASP A 376 23.07 -7.24 -17.64
CA ASP A 376 23.60 -8.08 -16.58
C ASP A 376 22.83 -9.40 -16.63
N ASN A 377 23.46 -10.49 -16.16
CA ASN A 377 22.74 -11.70 -15.70
C ASN A 377 21.83 -11.41 -14.46
N PHE A 378 21.70 -10.13 -14.11
CA PHE A 378 21.16 -9.51 -12.90
C PHE A 378 20.22 -8.31 -13.23
N LYS A 379 19.67 -8.29 -14.46
CA LYS A 379 18.34 -7.73 -14.79
C LYS A 379 18.19 -6.21 -15.06
N ARG A 380 18.37 -5.76 -16.33
CA ARG A 380 18.00 -4.41 -16.82
C ARG A 380 17.96 -4.33 -18.37
N PHE A 381 17.85 -3.13 -18.95
CA PHE A 381 17.31 -2.90 -20.31
C PHE A 381 18.21 -2.42 -21.44
N THR A 382 17.81 -2.81 -22.64
CA THR A 382 18.38 -2.46 -23.95
C THR A 382 17.32 -1.85 -24.86
N LEU A 383 17.68 -0.82 -25.61
CA LEU A 383 16.89 -0.15 -26.64
C LEU A 383 17.86 0.26 -27.77
N ASN A 384 17.85 -0.45 -28.89
CA ASN A 384 18.53 0.00 -30.11
C ASN A 384 17.67 1.05 -30.83
N ASP A 385 18.32 2.00 -31.51
CA ASP A 385 17.75 2.93 -32.50
C ASP A 385 16.59 3.85 -32.07
N HIS A 386 16.26 3.92 -30.77
CA HIS A 386 15.21 4.80 -30.23
C HIS A 386 15.77 5.88 -29.28
N ASN A 387 15.29 7.12 -29.46
CA ASN A 387 15.55 8.23 -28.55
C ASN A 387 14.34 8.39 -27.62
N GLU A 388 14.54 8.25 -26.31
CA GLU A 388 13.50 8.50 -25.30
C GLU A 388 13.76 9.82 -24.57
N SER A 389 12.67 10.49 -24.17
CA SER A 389 12.70 11.80 -23.51
C SER A 389 12.02 11.74 -22.14
N PHE A 390 12.79 11.97 -21.08
CA PHE A 390 12.30 11.90 -19.70
C PHE A 390 12.26 13.31 -19.08
N LEU A 391 11.15 13.66 -18.44
CA LEU A 391 11.07 14.83 -17.56
C LEU A 391 11.59 14.44 -16.18
N PHE A 392 12.46 15.26 -15.60
CA PHE A 392 12.96 15.07 -14.24
C PHE A 392 13.02 16.36 -13.43
N SER A 393 12.96 16.25 -12.11
CA SER A 393 13.13 17.34 -11.15
C SER A 393 14.37 17.08 -10.28
N ILE A 394 15.17 18.09 -9.94
CA ILE A 394 16.28 18.00 -8.98
C ILE A 394 16.20 19.14 -7.97
N ASN A 395 16.34 18.83 -6.68
CA ASN A 395 16.57 19.81 -5.62
C ASN A 395 18.08 19.93 -5.33
N ILE A 396 18.64 21.12 -5.46
CA ILE A 396 20.08 21.39 -5.32
C ILE A 396 20.29 22.36 -4.16
N SER A 397 21.07 21.99 -3.15
CA SER A 397 21.59 22.90 -2.13
C SER A 397 23.00 23.37 -2.46
N PHE A 398 23.28 24.66 -2.35
CA PHE A 398 24.65 25.20 -2.36
C PHE A 398 24.78 26.48 -1.52
N ARG A 399 26.01 26.83 -1.19
CA ARG A 399 26.38 27.99 -0.38
C ARG A 399 27.26 28.94 -1.20
N ARG A 400 26.93 30.24 -1.22
CA ARG A 400 27.87 31.29 -1.66
C ARG A 400 28.36 32.04 -0.41
N MET A 401 29.67 32.24 -0.28
CA MET A 401 30.22 33.03 0.84
C MET A 401 29.97 34.52 0.63
N ARG A 402 30.08 35.34 1.69
CA ARG A 402 29.83 36.79 1.60
C ARG A 402 31.13 37.55 1.40
N GLU A 403 31.22 38.35 0.34
CA GLU A 403 32.42 39.18 0.13
C GLU A 403 32.43 40.38 1.07
N ASN A 404 33.45 40.47 1.94
CA ASN A 404 33.69 41.64 2.78
C ASN A 404 34.32 42.78 1.96
N LYS A 405 33.49 43.52 1.21
CA LYS A 405 33.82 44.84 0.66
C LYS A 405 32.81 45.88 1.14
N ASN A 406 33.30 47.09 1.40
CA ASN A 406 32.52 48.14 2.07
C ASN A 406 31.43 48.74 1.16
N SER A 407 30.32 49.13 1.80
CA SER A 407 29.17 49.89 1.27
C SER A 407 28.20 49.17 0.31
N THR A 408 26.94 49.15 0.72
CA THR A 408 25.73 49.07 -0.13
C THR A 408 25.56 47.83 -1.04
N GLY A 409 25.63 46.63 -0.46
CA GLY A 409 25.08 45.42 -1.10
C GLY A 409 25.31 44.16 -0.26
N ASN A 410 24.39 43.19 -0.33
CA ASN A 410 24.71 41.81 0.05
C ASN A 410 25.32 41.13 -1.18
N ILE A 411 26.61 41.40 -1.41
CA ILE A 411 27.36 40.76 -2.48
C ILE A 411 27.88 39.42 -1.96
N PHE A 412 27.44 38.34 -2.60
CA PHE A 412 27.94 37.00 -2.38
C PHE A 412 29.03 36.71 -3.42
N SER A 413 29.99 35.85 -3.08
CA SER A 413 31.05 35.43 -3.99
C SER A 413 30.48 34.60 -5.14
N ASP A 414 31.00 34.82 -6.34
CA ASP A 414 30.76 33.97 -7.51
C ASP A 414 31.11 32.51 -7.18
N ALA A 415 32.21 32.32 -6.43
CA ALA A 415 32.65 31.02 -5.93
C ALA A 415 31.59 30.31 -5.06
N ILE A 416 31.17 29.13 -5.53
CA ILE A 416 30.23 28.21 -4.89
C ILE A 416 30.98 27.24 -3.96
N SER A 417 30.47 27.05 -2.74
CA SER A 417 30.89 25.96 -1.85
C SER A 417 29.77 24.94 -1.62
N ASP A 418 30.17 23.73 -1.23
CA ASP A 418 29.29 22.71 -0.64
C ASP A 418 28.08 22.27 -1.51
N LEU A 419 28.15 22.41 -2.84
CA LEU A 419 27.05 22.05 -3.74
C LEU A 419 26.74 20.54 -3.66
N ALA A 420 25.52 20.23 -3.26
CA ALA A 420 24.97 18.90 -3.07
C ALA A 420 23.55 18.78 -3.65
N ILE A 421 23.28 17.66 -4.32
CA ILE A 421 21.94 17.26 -4.76
C ILE A 421 21.22 16.60 -3.58
N ILE A 422 20.00 17.04 -3.29
CA ILE A 422 19.19 16.60 -2.14
C ILE A 422 18.23 15.47 -2.53
N SER A 423 17.53 15.60 -3.65
CA SER A 423 16.58 14.59 -4.18
C SER A 423 16.21 14.87 -5.64
N GLY A 424 15.52 13.92 -6.30
CA GLY A 424 14.92 14.09 -7.63
C GLY A 424 13.84 13.05 -7.98
N GLU A 425 13.03 13.32 -9.02
CA GLU A 425 11.78 12.60 -9.39
C GLU A 425 11.54 12.66 -10.93
N PHE A 426 10.87 11.68 -11.58
CA PHE A 426 10.74 11.54 -13.06
C PHE A 426 9.32 11.19 -13.61
N GLU A 427 8.99 11.56 -14.86
CA GLU A 427 7.71 11.25 -15.59
C GLU A 427 7.85 10.97 -17.13
N LYS A 428 6.83 10.35 -17.79
CA LYS A 428 6.78 9.78 -19.19
C LYS A 428 5.45 10.12 -19.96
N CYS A 429 5.28 9.75 -21.26
CA CYS A 429 4.10 10.00 -22.18
C CYS A 429 3.74 8.85 -23.21
N ASP A 430 2.60 8.93 -23.95
CA ASP A 430 1.76 7.75 -24.40
C ASP A 430 1.11 7.70 -25.86
N ILE A 431 0.70 6.50 -26.43
CA ILE A 431 0.05 6.24 -27.80
C ILE A 431 -0.88 4.93 -27.95
N ASP A 432 -1.95 4.92 -28.81
CA ASP A 432 -3.15 4.02 -29.25
C ASP A 432 -3.20 2.43 -29.42
N THR A 433 -4.29 1.56 -29.40
CA THR A 433 -5.77 1.37 -28.91
C THR A 433 -6.44 -0.10 -29.13
N VAL A 434 -7.43 -0.63 -28.29
CA VAL A 434 -8.63 -1.60 -28.54
C VAL A 434 -8.69 -3.07 -27.88
N ALA A 435 -9.81 -3.86 -27.61
CA ALA A 435 -11.16 -3.75 -26.91
C ALA A 435 -11.98 -5.10 -26.63
N LEU A 436 -13.11 -5.06 -25.83
CA LEU A 436 -14.36 -5.96 -25.70
C LEU A 436 -14.35 -7.39 -25.00
N GLU A 437 -15.41 -8.04 -24.38
CA GLU A 437 -16.79 -7.68 -23.83
C GLU A 437 -17.39 -8.57 -22.62
N SER A 438 -17.94 -7.99 -21.51
CA SER A 438 -19.08 -8.47 -20.60
C SER A 438 -18.94 -9.68 -19.55
N GLN A 439 -19.81 -10.06 -18.53
CA GLN A 439 -21.06 -9.60 -17.80
C GLN A 439 -21.52 -10.44 -16.50
N ARG A 440 -22.42 -9.91 -15.59
CA ARG A 440 -23.36 -10.58 -14.55
C ARG A 440 -22.82 -10.99 -13.13
N GLY A 441 -23.53 -11.37 -12.02
CA GLY A 441 -24.94 -11.59 -11.47
C GLY A 441 -24.87 -12.32 -10.05
N THR A 442 -25.82 -12.53 -9.07
CA THR A 442 -27.30 -12.33 -8.74
C THR A 442 -27.63 -12.62 -7.20
N PHE A 443 -28.89 -12.57 -6.63
CA PHE A 443 -29.17 -12.20 -5.19
C PHE A 443 -30.38 -12.74 -4.31
N ILE A 444 -30.28 -12.61 -2.96
CA ILE A 444 -31.39 -12.36 -1.96
C ILE A 444 -31.72 -10.84 -1.90
N LYS A 445 -32.95 -10.43 -1.56
CA LYS A 445 -33.38 -9.02 -1.54
C LYS A 445 -33.83 -8.51 -0.15
N PRO A 446 -33.50 -7.26 0.23
CA PRO A 446 -34.15 -6.54 1.32
C PRO A 446 -35.58 -6.13 0.95
N ASN A 447 -36.33 -5.68 1.95
CA ASN A 447 -37.64 -5.04 1.80
C ASN A 447 -37.53 -3.50 1.96
N ASP A 448 -38.62 -2.78 1.72
CA ASP A 448 -38.62 -1.31 1.71
C ASP A 448 -38.22 -0.70 3.08
N LEU A 449 -38.61 -1.33 4.20
CA LEU A 449 -38.23 -0.88 5.56
C LEU A 449 -36.73 -1.06 5.81
N ASP A 450 -36.09 -2.08 5.22
CA ASP A 450 -34.64 -2.28 5.34
C ASP A 450 -33.90 -1.09 4.69
N TYR A 451 -34.39 -0.66 3.52
CA TYR A 451 -33.88 0.53 2.83
C TYR A 451 -34.18 1.83 3.58
N GLU A 452 -35.34 1.97 4.22
CA GLU A 452 -35.62 3.14 5.08
C GLU A 452 -34.65 3.22 6.26
N ILE A 453 -34.40 2.09 6.95
CA ILE A 453 -33.44 1.99 8.06
C ILE A 453 -32.02 2.33 7.58
N TYR A 454 -31.56 1.72 6.48
CA TYR A 454 -30.23 1.98 5.91
C TYR A 454 -30.04 3.46 5.55
N ASN A 455 -30.97 4.05 4.78
CA ASN A 455 -30.86 5.45 4.36
C ASN A 455 -30.95 6.42 5.55
N TYR A 456 -31.70 6.07 6.60
CA TYR A 456 -31.74 6.84 7.85
C TYR A 456 -30.39 6.80 8.57
N MET A 457 -29.81 5.60 8.73
CA MET A 457 -28.51 5.42 9.39
C MET A 457 -27.40 6.17 8.66
N MET A 458 -27.30 6.03 7.34
CA MET A 458 -26.33 6.77 6.52
C MET A 458 -26.50 8.29 6.67
N LYS A 459 -27.73 8.81 6.74
CA LYS A 459 -28.00 10.23 6.96
C LYS A 459 -27.70 10.71 8.40
N LYS A 460 -27.69 9.82 9.39
CA LYS A 460 -27.29 10.14 10.76
C LYS A 460 -25.78 10.04 10.97
N TRP A 461 -25.07 9.26 10.15
CA TRP A 461 -23.63 9.08 10.21
C TRP A 461 -22.87 10.41 10.19
N ASP A 462 -23.04 11.20 9.12
CA ASP A 462 -22.36 12.51 8.93
C ASP A 462 -22.47 13.40 10.18
N LYS A 463 -23.67 13.45 10.76
CA LYS A 463 -24.01 14.29 11.92
C LYS A 463 -23.37 13.80 13.23
N TYR A 464 -23.06 12.51 13.35
CA TYR A 464 -22.42 11.98 14.56
C TYR A 464 -20.89 11.92 14.44
N GLU A 465 -20.32 11.79 13.24
CA GLU A 465 -18.86 11.84 13.00
C GLU A 465 -18.27 13.24 13.24
N GLU A 466 -19.04 14.33 13.06
CA GLU A 466 -18.59 15.71 13.36
C GLU A 466 -18.15 15.92 14.83
N ASP A 467 -18.85 15.29 15.79
CA ASP A 467 -18.69 15.53 17.24
C ASP A 467 -18.11 14.33 18.03
N ASN A 468 -17.90 13.15 17.41
CA ASN A 468 -17.54 11.91 18.13
C ASN A 468 -16.42 11.12 17.44
N SER A 469 -15.77 10.21 18.18
CA SER A 469 -14.95 9.17 17.56
C SER A 469 -15.81 8.21 16.73
N VAL A 470 -15.24 7.64 15.66
CA VAL A 470 -15.95 6.79 14.67
C VAL A 470 -16.79 5.69 15.34
N ASP A 471 -16.22 4.90 16.25
CA ASP A 471 -16.96 3.83 16.95
C ASP A 471 -18.12 4.38 17.80
N ARG A 472 -17.95 5.55 18.42
CA ARG A 472 -19.01 6.21 19.18
C ARG A 472 -20.09 6.80 18.26
N ALA A 473 -19.71 7.33 17.10
CA ALA A 473 -20.65 7.79 16.09
C ALA A 473 -21.51 6.62 15.58
N GLU A 474 -20.88 5.49 15.25
CA GLU A 474 -21.56 4.24 14.86
C GLU A 474 -22.55 3.77 15.94
N ALA A 475 -22.12 3.71 17.20
CA ALA A 475 -22.98 3.34 18.32
C ALA A 475 -24.19 4.28 18.48
N MET A 476 -23.99 5.59 18.29
CA MET A 476 -25.06 6.58 18.35
C MET A 476 -26.02 6.48 17.15
N VAL A 477 -25.53 6.17 15.94
CA VAL A 477 -26.37 5.88 14.76
C VAL A 477 -27.27 4.67 15.01
N TYR A 478 -26.73 3.58 15.57
CA TYR A 478 -27.52 2.39 15.92
C TYR A 478 -28.60 2.66 16.98
N ILE A 479 -28.28 3.47 18.01
CA ILE A 479 -29.25 3.86 19.05
C ILE A 479 -30.33 4.78 18.48
N ASP A 480 -29.97 5.79 17.71
CA ASP A 480 -30.90 6.75 17.09
C ASP A 480 -31.86 6.04 16.12
N ALA A 481 -31.36 5.09 15.31
CA ALA A 481 -32.20 4.24 14.47
C ALA A 481 -33.11 3.28 15.29
N SER A 482 -32.59 2.65 16.35
CA SER A 482 -33.37 1.80 17.26
C SER A 482 -34.50 2.57 17.96
N GLU A 483 -34.23 3.78 18.42
CA GLU A 483 -35.24 4.68 19.00
C GLU A 483 -36.25 5.14 17.94
N HIS A 484 -35.82 5.49 16.73
CA HIS A 484 -36.68 6.03 15.66
C HIS A 484 -37.66 5.00 15.07
N PHE A 485 -37.18 3.80 14.74
CA PHE A 485 -38.00 2.73 14.15
C PHE A 485 -38.64 1.81 15.21
N HIS A 486 -38.32 2.01 16.50
CA HIS A 486 -38.74 1.18 17.65
C HIS A 486 -38.28 -0.31 17.60
N CYS A 487 -37.44 -0.63 16.63
CA CYS A 487 -36.70 -1.89 16.49
C CYS A 487 -35.60 -2.03 17.55
N SER A 488 -35.17 -3.25 17.80
CA SER A 488 -33.98 -3.55 18.60
C SER A 488 -32.68 -3.40 17.79
N LEU A 489 -31.54 -3.29 18.47
CA LEU A 489 -30.22 -3.17 17.83
C LEU A 489 -29.96 -4.26 16.80
N LEU A 490 -30.29 -5.53 17.11
CA LEU A 490 -30.14 -6.64 16.17
C LEU A 490 -31.11 -6.55 14.98
N GLU A 491 -32.33 -6.05 15.18
CA GLU A 491 -33.28 -5.82 14.07
C GLU A 491 -32.79 -4.69 13.14
N ILE A 492 -32.26 -3.59 13.69
CA ILE A 492 -31.64 -2.49 12.92
C ILE A 492 -30.41 -2.99 12.15
N ASN A 493 -29.52 -3.74 12.79
CA ASN A 493 -28.33 -4.26 12.14
C ASN A 493 -28.65 -5.27 11.03
N ARG A 494 -29.63 -6.17 11.22
CA ARG A 494 -30.10 -7.08 10.16
C ARG A 494 -30.62 -6.30 8.94
N ALA A 495 -31.45 -5.27 9.16
CA ALA A 495 -31.96 -4.41 8.10
C ALA A 495 -30.82 -3.71 7.32
N PHE A 496 -29.89 -3.08 8.04
CA PHE A 496 -28.71 -2.43 7.46
C PHE A 496 -27.85 -3.42 6.65
N SER A 497 -27.48 -4.56 7.25
CA SER A 497 -26.66 -5.60 6.61
C SER A 497 -27.35 -6.29 5.42
N LEU A 498 -28.69 -6.38 5.38
CA LEU A 498 -29.40 -6.88 4.20
C LEU A 498 -29.24 -5.92 3.00
N VAL A 499 -29.32 -4.60 3.24
CA VAL A 499 -29.10 -3.60 2.18
C VAL A 499 -27.64 -3.55 1.73
N GLU A 500 -26.68 -3.62 2.66
CA GLU A 500 -25.26 -3.75 2.32
C GLU A 500 -24.94 -5.04 1.58
N ASN A 501 -25.53 -6.18 1.96
CA ASN A 501 -25.45 -7.41 1.18
C ASN A 501 -25.90 -7.14 -0.27
N GLN A 502 -27.05 -6.50 -0.49
CA GLN A 502 -27.54 -6.22 -1.85
C GLN A 502 -26.69 -5.20 -2.65
N SER A 503 -25.86 -4.39 -2.00
CA SER A 503 -24.90 -3.51 -2.70
C SER A 503 -23.56 -4.20 -2.97
N THR A 504 -23.09 -5.08 -2.07
CA THR A 504 -21.78 -5.73 -2.10
C THR A 504 -21.73 -7.05 -2.88
N LYS A 505 -22.85 -7.82 -2.93
CA LYS A 505 -23.01 -9.19 -3.45
C LYS A 505 -22.80 -10.33 -2.45
N ILE A 506 -22.21 -9.97 -1.31
CA ILE A 506 -22.11 -10.80 -0.10
C ILE A 506 -23.50 -11.30 0.33
N ASN A 507 -23.58 -12.57 0.73
CA ASN A 507 -24.85 -13.26 1.02
C ASN A 507 -24.83 -13.92 2.42
N LEU A 508 -24.79 -13.11 3.48
CA LEU A 508 -24.87 -13.56 4.88
C LEU A 508 -26.24 -14.16 5.24
N SER A 509 -26.25 -15.18 6.10
CA SER A 509 -27.46 -15.57 6.84
C SER A 509 -27.67 -14.73 8.10
N LEU A 510 -28.92 -14.62 8.57
CA LEU A 510 -29.28 -13.86 9.77
C LEU A 510 -28.57 -14.38 11.05
N ASN A 511 -28.30 -15.69 11.12
CA ASN A 511 -27.52 -16.30 12.21
C ASN A 511 -26.06 -15.83 12.25
N GLU A 512 -25.47 -15.53 11.08
CA GLU A 512 -24.10 -15.05 10.98
C GLU A 512 -24.06 -13.55 11.29
N ILE A 513 -24.97 -12.75 10.71
CA ILE A 513 -25.13 -11.31 10.98
C ILE A 513 -25.19 -11.03 12.48
N ASP A 514 -26.04 -11.75 13.23
CA ASP A 514 -26.16 -11.58 14.68
C ASP A 514 -24.85 -11.81 15.45
N VAL A 515 -24.05 -12.79 15.03
CA VAL A 515 -22.75 -13.08 15.66
C VAL A 515 -21.73 -11.98 15.33
N LEU A 516 -21.79 -11.38 14.14
CA LEU A 516 -20.96 -10.21 13.80
C LEU A 516 -21.39 -9.00 14.66
N ALA A 517 -22.70 -8.76 14.74
CA ALA A 517 -23.29 -7.61 15.40
C ALA A 517 -22.99 -7.59 16.90
N LEU A 518 -23.17 -8.73 17.59
CA LEU A 518 -22.87 -8.84 19.02
C LEU A 518 -21.40 -8.56 19.34
N LYS A 519 -20.47 -8.98 18.48
CA LYS A 519 -19.04 -8.66 18.60
C LYS A 519 -18.80 -7.16 18.39
N ARG A 520 -19.25 -6.61 17.26
CA ARG A 520 -19.06 -5.20 16.90
C ARG A 520 -19.68 -4.25 17.94
N PHE A 521 -20.86 -4.57 18.48
CA PHE A 521 -21.48 -3.78 19.55
C PHE A 521 -20.61 -3.70 20.81
N ILE A 522 -19.97 -4.80 21.23
CA ILE A 522 -19.03 -4.78 22.36
C ILE A 522 -17.81 -3.91 22.01
N ASP A 523 -17.26 -4.06 20.81
CA ASP A 523 -16.09 -3.31 20.36
C ASP A 523 -16.34 -1.79 20.28
N ILE A 524 -17.56 -1.36 19.92
CA ILE A 524 -17.97 0.06 19.92
C ILE A 524 -18.53 0.58 21.25
N GLY A 525 -18.43 -0.21 22.33
CA GLY A 525 -18.66 0.24 23.70
C GLY A 525 -20.06 -0.03 24.28
N PHE A 526 -20.88 -0.89 23.67
CA PHE A 526 -22.05 -1.44 24.35
C PHE A 526 -21.62 -2.49 25.38
N MET A 527 -22.09 -2.35 26.62
CA MET A 527 -21.92 -3.38 27.65
C MET A 527 -23.10 -4.36 27.55
N ILE A 528 -22.82 -5.59 27.10
CA ILE A 528 -23.78 -6.68 26.94
C ILE A 528 -23.46 -7.80 27.93
N SER A 529 -24.41 -8.15 28.81
CA SER A 529 -24.29 -9.23 29.79
C SER A 529 -25.67 -9.70 30.24
N ASP A 530 -25.95 -11.01 30.21
CA ASP A 530 -27.14 -11.66 30.77
C ASP A 530 -28.46 -10.89 30.53
N ASP A 531 -28.92 -10.87 29.28
CA ASP A 531 -30.09 -10.13 28.74
C ASP A 531 -30.07 -8.59 28.90
N ILE A 532 -29.08 -8.02 29.59
CA ILE A 532 -28.90 -6.58 29.76
C ILE A 532 -27.91 -6.04 28.73
N CYS A 533 -28.36 -5.08 27.92
CA CYS A 533 -27.51 -4.25 27.07
C CYS A 533 -27.59 -2.79 27.52
N THR A 534 -26.43 -2.12 27.64
CA THR A 534 -26.36 -0.69 27.98
C THR A 534 -25.30 0.04 27.18
N PHE A 535 -25.54 1.33 26.93
CA PHE A 535 -24.57 2.28 26.36
C PHE A 535 -24.59 3.57 27.18
N ASP A 536 -23.44 4.13 27.55
CA ASP A 536 -23.32 5.24 28.51
C ASP A 536 -24.17 5.04 29.80
N LYS A 537 -24.30 3.78 30.26
CA LYS A 537 -25.16 3.33 31.38
C LYS A 537 -26.67 3.48 31.17
N LYS A 538 -27.15 3.87 29.98
CA LYS A 538 -28.56 3.80 29.59
C LYS A 538 -28.92 2.38 29.11
N PRO A 539 -30.08 1.81 29.46
CA PRO A 539 -30.54 0.53 28.91
C PRO A 539 -30.93 0.67 27.43
N ILE A 540 -30.46 -0.25 26.59
CA ILE A 540 -30.76 -0.29 25.14
C ILE A 540 -31.39 -1.65 24.80
N LYS A 541 -32.39 -1.67 23.90
CA LYS A 541 -33.10 -2.89 23.47
C LYS A 541 -32.22 -3.68 22.49
N LEU A 542 -31.47 -4.67 22.98
CA LEU A 542 -30.60 -5.51 22.12
C LEU A 542 -31.39 -6.35 21.11
N GLY A 543 -32.48 -6.98 21.56
CA GLY A 543 -33.26 -7.93 20.77
C GLY A 543 -32.86 -9.38 21.02
N GLN A 544 -33.64 -10.32 20.50
CA GLN A 544 -33.31 -11.75 20.58
C GLN A 544 -32.35 -12.13 19.44
N SER A 545 -31.20 -12.68 19.79
CA SER A 545 -30.24 -13.24 18.83
C SER A 545 -30.62 -14.64 18.37
N TYR A 546 -30.30 -14.95 17.12
CA TYR A 546 -30.33 -16.30 16.57
C TYR A 546 -29.24 -17.20 17.20
N PRO A 547 -29.41 -18.53 17.16
CA PRO A 547 -28.39 -19.46 17.65
C PRO A 547 -27.08 -19.38 16.85
N ILE A 548 -25.95 -19.44 17.54
CA ILE A 548 -24.60 -19.50 16.94
C ILE A 548 -24.53 -20.62 15.89
N PRO A 549 -24.05 -20.35 14.65
CA PRO A 549 -23.88 -21.38 13.62
C PRO A 549 -23.02 -22.56 14.10
N LYS A 550 -23.33 -23.78 13.65
CA LYS A 550 -22.57 -25.00 14.02
C LYS A 550 -21.08 -24.95 13.62
N SER A 551 -20.72 -24.08 12.69
CA SER A 551 -19.34 -23.78 12.26
C SER A 551 -18.54 -22.95 13.28
N MET A 552 -19.23 -22.20 14.17
CA MET A 552 -18.68 -21.24 15.13
C MET A 552 -18.90 -21.70 16.60
N ALA A 553 -19.06 -23.01 16.81
CA ALA A 553 -19.28 -23.61 18.12
C ALA A 553 -17.96 -24.17 18.72
N PRO A 554 -17.79 -24.16 20.06
CA PRO A 554 -16.58 -24.65 20.70
C PRO A 554 -16.37 -26.16 20.49
N LEU A 555 -15.14 -26.53 20.15
CA LEU A 555 -14.73 -27.93 20.00
C LEU A 555 -14.07 -28.41 21.30
N PRO A 556 -14.42 -29.60 21.84
CA PRO A 556 -13.74 -30.15 23.00
C PRO A 556 -12.27 -30.52 22.65
N PRO A 557 -11.38 -30.61 23.65
CA PRO A 557 -10.02 -31.13 23.45
C PRO A 557 -9.96 -32.52 22.82
N GLU A 558 -8.84 -32.83 22.20
CA GLU A 558 -8.51 -34.20 21.79
C GLU A 558 -7.98 -34.98 22.98
N LYS A 559 -8.67 -36.08 23.32
CA LYS A 559 -8.43 -36.89 24.52
C LYS A 559 -6.95 -37.29 24.67
N GLY A 560 -6.31 -36.84 25.75
CA GLY A 560 -4.92 -37.12 26.05
C GLY A 560 -3.91 -36.18 25.36
N LYS A 561 -4.37 -35.06 24.79
CA LYS A 561 -3.53 -33.98 24.25
C LYS A 561 -3.73 -32.65 24.98
N GLU A 562 -4.42 -32.64 26.12
CA GLU A 562 -4.78 -31.44 26.86
C GLU A 562 -3.52 -30.67 27.32
N VAL A 563 -3.36 -29.43 26.84
CA VAL A 563 -2.25 -28.52 27.21
C VAL A 563 -2.74 -27.56 28.27
N GLU A 564 -2.57 -27.92 29.54
CA GLU A 564 -2.93 -27.06 30.67
C GLU A 564 -1.94 -25.90 30.80
N VAL A 565 -2.33 -24.72 30.31
CA VAL A 565 -1.44 -23.56 30.17
C VAL A 565 -1.11 -22.94 31.52
N ASN A 566 0.18 -22.82 31.81
CA ASN A 566 0.73 -22.12 32.96
C ASN A 566 1.98 -21.31 32.57
N PHE A 567 2.31 -20.30 33.37
CA PHE A 567 3.47 -19.43 33.22
C PHE A 567 4.03 -19.08 34.60
N ASP A 568 5.32 -19.33 34.81
CA ASP A 568 6.09 -18.84 35.95
C ASP A 568 7.24 -17.96 35.44
N PHE A 569 7.59 -16.89 36.16
CA PHE A 569 8.64 -15.96 35.74
C PHE A 569 9.34 -15.25 36.91
N GLU A 570 10.58 -14.86 36.65
CA GLU A 570 11.40 -13.97 37.47
C GLU A 570 11.71 -12.67 36.71
N VAL A 571 12.10 -11.64 37.46
CA VAL A 571 12.39 -10.29 36.94
C VAL A 571 13.86 -9.96 37.23
N GLU A 572 14.71 -10.12 36.24
CA GLU A 572 16.11 -9.71 36.33
C GLU A 572 16.28 -8.22 36.07
N ARG A 573 17.32 -7.61 36.68
CA ARG A 573 17.72 -6.22 36.41
C ARG A 573 19.18 -6.16 35.93
N PRO A 574 19.44 -6.37 34.63
CA PRO A 574 20.77 -6.16 34.06
C PRO A 574 21.31 -4.75 34.39
N GLU A 575 22.57 -4.68 34.84
CA GLU A 575 23.24 -3.48 35.37
C GLU A 575 22.51 -2.76 36.53
N GLY A 576 21.46 -3.35 37.11
CA GLY A 576 20.53 -2.65 38.01
C GLY A 576 19.66 -1.58 37.32
N LYS A 577 19.84 -1.34 36.01
CA LYS A 577 19.17 -0.29 35.23
C LYS A 577 17.95 -0.79 34.46
N TYR A 578 18.08 -1.97 33.86
CA TYR A 578 17.12 -2.48 32.88
C TYR A 578 16.20 -3.53 33.50
N VAL A 579 15.30 -4.09 32.69
CA VAL A 579 14.44 -5.21 33.08
C VAL A 579 14.51 -6.29 32.02
N GLN A 580 14.68 -7.53 32.44
CA GLN A 580 14.51 -8.70 31.59
C GLN A 580 13.61 -9.71 32.31
N ILE A 581 12.63 -10.26 31.59
CA ILE A 581 11.74 -11.30 32.11
C ILE A 581 12.30 -12.65 31.65
N LYS A 582 12.46 -13.58 32.60
CA LYS A 582 12.85 -14.98 32.31
C LYS A 582 11.90 -15.91 33.02
N GLY A 583 11.65 -17.10 32.47
CA GLY A 583 10.67 -17.99 33.07
C GLY A 583 10.46 -19.29 32.31
N THR A 584 9.39 -19.99 32.69
CA THR A 584 9.00 -21.29 32.15
C THR A 584 7.50 -21.34 31.89
N THR A 585 7.09 -22.19 30.94
CA THR A 585 5.69 -22.42 30.61
C THR A 585 5.41 -23.90 30.36
N THR A 586 4.14 -24.30 30.36
CA THR A 586 3.70 -25.62 29.89
C THR A 586 3.42 -25.65 28.38
N LEU A 587 3.48 -24.50 27.70
CA LEU A 587 3.35 -24.43 26.24
C LEU A 587 4.56 -25.12 25.55
N PRO A 588 4.36 -25.72 24.36
CA PRO A 588 5.44 -26.41 23.65
C PRO A 588 6.65 -25.53 23.32
N GLN A 589 7.82 -26.15 23.17
CA GLN A 589 8.95 -25.55 22.48
C GLN A 589 8.53 -25.00 21.09
N ASP A 590 9.22 -23.95 20.67
CA ASP A 590 8.96 -23.14 19.47
C ASP A 590 7.67 -22.30 19.49
N THR A 591 6.81 -22.41 20.52
CA THR A 591 5.64 -21.52 20.66
C THR A 591 6.08 -20.06 20.67
N ASP A 592 5.53 -19.26 19.75
CA ASP A 592 5.69 -17.81 19.77
C ASP A 592 4.78 -17.21 20.86
N LEU A 593 5.34 -16.26 21.61
CA LEU A 593 4.72 -15.50 22.70
C LEU A 593 4.96 -14.01 22.43
N MET A 594 4.03 -13.15 22.85
CA MET A 594 4.30 -11.71 22.91
C MET A 594 4.07 -11.15 24.31
N PHE A 595 5.12 -10.49 24.79
CA PHE A 595 5.24 -9.90 26.11
C PHE A 595 5.00 -8.39 25.98
N SER A 596 3.98 -7.86 26.65
CA SER A 596 3.75 -6.42 26.76
C SER A 596 4.04 -5.98 28.20
N LEU A 597 5.03 -5.11 28.38
CA LEU A 597 5.40 -4.52 29.66
C LEU A 597 4.89 -3.07 29.74
N VAL A 598 3.95 -2.83 30.66
CA VAL A 598 3.19 -1.57 30.74
C VAL A 598 3.27 -0.97 32.14
N ASN A 599 3.52 0.34 32.23
CA ASN A 599 3.33 1.12 33.45
C ASN A 599 2.58 2.41 33.10
N THR A 600 1.32 2.47 33.52
CA THR A 600 0.39 3.57 33.21
C THR A 600 0.79 4.88 33.88
N ASP A 601 1.28 4.83 35.12
CA ASP A 601 1.67 6.02 35.91
C ASP A 601 2.86 6.76 35.28
N LEU A 602 3.71 6.03 34.55
CA LEU A 602 4.91 6.54 33.85
C LEU A 602 4.73 6.70 32.34
N ASN A 603 3.51 6.45 31.82
CA ASN A 603 3.20 6.35 30.38
C ASN A 603 4.21 5.49 29.60
N TYR A 604 4.58 4.33 30.16
CA TYR A 604 5.54 3.40 29.56
C TYR A 604 4.82 2.19 28.97
N HIS A 605 5.15 1.85 27.72
CA HIS A 605 4.69 0.66 27.03
C HIS A 605 5.83 0.13 26.15
N ALA A 606 6.15 -1.16 26.26
CA ALA A 606 7.14 -1.81 25.41
C ALA A 606 6.80 -3.28 25.19
N ASN A 607 7.09 -3.79 23.99
CA ASN A 607 6.79 -5.16 23.58
C ASN A 607 8.08 -5.96 23.32
N SER A 608 8.01 -7.27 23.49
CA SER A 608 9.04 -8.24 23.07
C SER A 608 8.35 -9.46 22.45
N LYS A 609 8.86 -9.95 21.31
CA LYS A 609 8.41 -11.20 20.68
C LYS A 609 9.39 -12.30 21.07
N VAL A 610 8.88 -13.29 21.79
CA VAL A 610 9.68 -14.31 22.47
C VAL A 610 9.28 -15.69 21.97
N LYS A 611 10.23 -16.59 21.77
CA LYS A 611 9.97 -17.98 21.43
C LYS A 611 10.27 -18.88 22.63
N VAL A 612 9.41 -19.85 22.89
CA VAL A 612 9.66 -20.88 23.92
C VAL A 612 10.83 -21.74 23.47
N SER A 613 11.91 -21.71 24.24
CA SER A 613 13.15 -22.47 24.01
C SER A 613 13.08 -23.88 24.63
N GLU A 614 14.13 -24.67 24.40
CA GLU A 614 14.28 -26.01 24.99
C GLU A 614 14.10 -25.99 26.53
N GLY A 615 13.48 -27.04 27.07
CA GLY A 615 13.07 -27.08 28.48
C GLY A 615 11.84 -26.22 28.81
N ASN A 616 11.10 -25.76 27.79
CA ASN A 616 9.98 -24.82 27.86
C ASN A 616 10.30 -23.48 28.55
N CYS A 617 11.57 -23.07 28.49
CA CYS A 617 12.04 -21.80 29.04
C CYS A 617 11.75 -20.64 28.09
N PHE A 618 11.62 -19.42 28.61
CA PHE A 618 11.56 -18.19 27.82
C PHE A 618 12.41 -17.07 28.43
N ILE A 619 12.90 -16.17 27.57
CA ILE A 619 13.70 -15.00 27.93
C ILE A 619 13.24 -13.84 27.05
N SER A 620 12.84 -12.71 27.64
CA SER A 620 12.46 -11.51 26.89
C SER A 620 13.67 -10.72 26.39
N ASP A 621 13.42 -9.79 25.47
CA ASP A 621 14.32 -8.67 25.23
C ASP A 621 14.55 -7.84 26.51
N ILE A 622 15.60 -7.02 26.51
CA ILE A 622 15.91 -6.11 27.61
C ILE A 622 15.06 -4.83 27.46
N PHE A 623 14.08 -4.67 28.35
CA PHE A 623 13.24 -3.49 28.43
C PHE A 623 14.03 -2.30 29.02
N LYS A 624 13.96 -1.16 28.31
CA LYS A 624 14.67 0.10 28.61
C LYS A 624 13.82 1.32 28.27
N LYS A 625 14.17 2.49 28.81
CA LYS A 625 13.47 3.77 28.60
C LYS A 625 14.10 4.59 27.46
N GLY A 626 13.90 4.13 26.23
CA GLY A 626 14.43 4.80 25.03
C GLY A 626 15.94 4.61 24.81
N SER A 627 16.53 5.50 24.00
CA SER A 627 17.84 5.25 23.37
C SER A 627 19.05 5.77 24.15
N ASN A 628 18.92 6.85 24.94
CA ASN A 628 20.06 7.54 25.58
C ASN A 628 20.67 6.71 26.74
N PRO A 629 21.95 6.27 26.66
CA PRO A 629 22.60 5.47 27.71
C PRO A 629 22.64 6.09 29.11
N GLU A 630 22.51 7.42 29.23
CA GLU A 630 22.51 8.12 30.53
C GLU A 630 21.12 8.13 31.21
N THR A 631 20.04 7.93 30.45
CA THR A 631 18.65 8.10 30.93
C THR A 631 17.73 6.92 30.62
N ASN A 632 18.26 5.82 30.07
CA ASN A 632 17.48 4.66 29.60
C ASN A 632 17.12 3.62 30.67
N ALA A 633 17.49 3.84 31.94
CA ALA A 633 17.08 2.97 33.04
C ALA A 633 15.54 2.96 33.21
N LEU A 634 14.97 1.80 33.58
CA LEU A 634 13.55 1.72 33.94
C LEU A 634 13.33 2.26 35.36
N PRO A 635 12.48 3.29 35.56
CA PRO A 635 12.22 3.80 36.89
C PRO A 635 11.51 2.77 37.77
N SER A 636 11.69 2.89 39.09
CA SER A 636 10.88 2.17 40.07
C SER A 636 9.39 2.56 39.96
N GLY A 637 8.50 1.61 40.20
CA GLY A 637 7.07 1.77 39.97
C GLY A 637 6.32 0.44 39.81
N LYS A 638 5.01 0.51 39.55
CA LYS A 638 4.16 -0.68 39.37
C LYS A 638 4.02 -1.02 37.89
N TYR A 639 4.43 -2.23 37.53
CA TYR A 639 4.42 -2.71 36.15
C TYR A 639 3.42 -3.85 35.98
N LYS A 640 2.67 -3.83 34.88
CA LYS A 640 1.86 -4.92 34.35
C LYS A 640 2.69 -5.66 33.30
N LEU A 641 2.92 -6.95 33.52
CA LEU A 641 3.30 -7.87 32.44
C LEU A 641 2.03 -8.54 31.92
N GLU A 642 1.89 -8.56 30.61
CA GLU A 642 0.92 -9.34 29.86
C GLU A 642 1.67 -10.25 28.89
N ILE A 643 1.32 -11.54 28.87
CA ILE A 643 1.83 -12.50 27.88
C ILE A 643 0.63 -13.03 27.12
N VAL A 644 0.63 -12.82 25.80
CA VAL A 644 -0.42 -13.32 24.91
C VAL A 644 0.17 -14.31 23.93
N VAL A 645 -0.52 -15.44 23.73
CA VAL A 645 -0.15 -16.45 22.74
C VAL A 645 -0.93 -16.16 21.46
N PRO A 646 -0.29 -15.96 20.30
CA PRO A 646 -0.94 -16.05 19.00
C PRO A 646 -1.81 -17.30 18.87
N ILE A 647 -2.99 -17.16 18.24
CA ILE A 647 -3.91 -18.29 18.03
C ILE A 647 -3.21 -19.47 17.38
N ALA A 648 -3.66 -20.68 17.71
CA ALA A 648 -3.04 -21.91 17.25
C ALA A 648 -2.79 -21.95 15.73
N ASN A 649 -3.66 -21.36 14.93
CA ASN A 649 -3.56 -21.36 13.47
C ASN A 649 -2.37 -20.53 12.92
N VAL A 650 -1.74 -19.65 13.71
CA VAL A 650 -0.61 -18.79 13.30
C VAL A 650 0.69 -19.07 14.08
N GLN A 651 0.69 -20.12 14.90
CA GLN A 651 1.89 -20.68 15.55
C GLN A 651 2.70 -21.53 14.55
N PRO A 652 3.98 -21.87 14.82
CA PRO A 652 4.73 -22.82 14.00
C PRO A 652 4.08 -24.21 13.92
N ASP A 653 4.30 -24.94 12.83
CA ASP A 653 3.56 -26.17 12.51
C ASP A 653 3.71 -27.28 13.57
N THR A 654 4.90 -27.38 14.17
CA THR A 654 5.21 -28.24 15.32
C THR A 654 4.30 -27.95 16.53
N VAL A 655 3.92 -26.70 16.71
CA VAL A 655 3.03 -26.20 17.77
C VAL A 655 1.56 -26.34 17.35
N LYS A 656 1.20 -26.03 16.08
CA LYS A 656 -0.16 -26.22 15.52
C LYS A 656 -0.72 -27.61 15.82
N VAL A 657 0.09 -28.65 15.57
CA VAL A 657 -0.28 -30.06 15.75
C VAL A 657 -0.58 -30.42 17.22
N ILE A 658 0.07 -29.74 18.16
CA ILE A 658 -0.12 -29.97 19.60
C ILE A 658 -1.35 -29.20 20.11
N LEU A 659 -1.48 -27.91 19.76
CA LEU A 659 -2.61 -27.07 20.21
C LEU A 659 -3.94 -27.44 19.53
N GLY A 660 -3.88 -28.08 18.37
CA GLY A 660 -5.04 -28.54 17.61
C GLY A 660 -5.82 -27.42 16.92
N LYS A 661 -6.77 -27.80 16.05
CA LYS A 661 -7.57 -26.84 15.28
C LYS A 661 -8.22 -25.80 16.19
N ASN A 662 -8.04 -24.52 15.87
CA ASN A 662 -8.55 -23.37 16.63
C ASN A 662 -8.19 -23.41 18.14
N GLY A 663 -7.05 -24.02 18.48
CA GLY A 663 -6.53 -24.11 19.85
C GLY A 663 -7.28 -25.08 20.76
N ARG A 664 -8.12 -25.96 20.21
CA ARG A 664 -9.03 -26.84 20.98
C ARG A 664 -8.38 -27.65 22.12
N ASN A 665 -7.08 -27.93 22.07
CA ASN A 665 -6.37 -28.68 23.10
C ASN A 665 -5.84 -27.79 24.25
N LEU A 666 -5.82 -26.47 24.10
CA LEU A 666 -5.48 -25.52 25.18
C LEU A 666 -6.52 -25.62 26.30
N THR A 667 -6.07 -25.78 27.54
CA THR A 667 -6.90 -25.82 28.75
C THR A 667 -6.25 -25.03 29.90
N GLY A 668 -6.95 -24.88 31.02
CA GLY A 668 -6.45 -24.19 32.21
C GLY A 668 -6.88 -22.72 32.33
N GLN A 669 -6.50 -22.10 33.44
CA GLN A 669 -7.04 -20.81 33.92
C GLN A 669 -6.76 -19.58 33.02
N TYR A 670 -5.81 -19.67 32.09
CA TYR A 670 -5.43 -18.57 31.18
C TYR A 670 -6.06 -18.69 29.78
N VAL A 671 -6.95 -19.66 29.57
CA VAL A 671 -7.56 -19.97 28.26
C VAL A 671 -9.00 -19.47 28.19
N SER A 672 -9.33 -18.73 27.14
CA SER A 672 -10.66 -18.19 26.86
C SER A 672 -11.14 -18.58 25.46
N TYR A 673 -12.39 -19.04 25.35
CA TYR A 673 -13.01 -19.32 24.05
C TYR A 673 -13.65 -18.07 23.46
N ASP A 674 -13.32 -17.78 22.20
CA ASP A 674 -14.00 -16.84 21.32
C ASP A 674 -14.59 -17.62 20.12
N SER A 675 -15.80 -17.25 19.68
CA SER A 675 -16.56 -17.96 18.64
C SER A 675 -15.90 -17.97 17.26
N ILE A 676 -14.86 -17.16 17.06
CA ILE A 676 -14.24 -16.91 15.75
C ILE A 676 -12.72 -17.13 15.81
N MET A 677 -12.06 -16.63 16.87
CA MET A 677 -10.64 -16.84 17.13
C MET A 677 -10.32 -18.21 17.76
N GLY A 678 -11.33 -18.88 18.36
CA GLY A 678 -11.17 -20.16 19.04
C GLY A 678 -10.65 -20.03 20.47
N ASN A 679 -9.92 -21.03 20.95
CA ASN A 679 -9.25 -20.95 22.24
C ASN A 679 -8.04 -20.00 22.14
N THR A 680 -8.10 -18.92 22.91
CA THR A 680 -7.08 -17.87 23.04
C THR A 680 -6.42 -17.96 24.41
N VAL A 681 -5.18 -17.46 24.56
CA VAL A 681 -4.45 -17.48 25.84
C VAL A 681 -4.00 -16.08 26.20
N THR A 682 -4.34 -15.62 27.41
CA THR A 682 -3.81 -14.37 27.99
C THR A 682 -3.42 -14.57 29.45
N PHE A 683 -2.15 -14.36 29.75
CA PHE A 683 -1.60 -14.31 31.11
C PHE A 683 -1.34 -12.85 31.51
N LEU A 684 -1.65 -12.50 32.76
CA LEU A 684 -1.56 -11.12 33.26
C LEU A 684 -1.06 -11.11 34.71
N LYS A 685 0.07 -10.43 34.96
CA LYS A 685 0.64 -10.24 36.31
C LYS A 685 0.99 -8.78 36.55
N ARG A 686 0.91 -8.34 37.81
CA ARG A 686 1.46 -7.06 38.26
C ARG A 686 2.60 -7.29 39.25
N PHE A 687 3.67 -6.52 39.14
CA PHE A 687 4.81 -6.51 40.04
C PHE A 687 5.31 -5.08 40.28
N SER A 688 6.33 -4.90 41.12
CA SER A 688 6.95 -3.60 41.40
C SER A 688 8.45 -3.65 41.15
N LEU A 689 8.98 -2.52 40.67
CA LEU A 689 10.40 -2.22 40.41
C LEU A 689 10.88 -1.06 41.27
#